data_AF-A0A0V8GF20-F1
#
_entry.id   AF-A0A0V8GF20-F1
#
_cell.length_a   1.000
_cell.length_b   1.000
_cell.length_c   1.000
_cell.angle_alpha   90.00
_cell.angle_beta   90.00
_cell.angle_gamma   90.00
#
_symmetry.space_group_name_H-M   'P 1'
#
loop_
_entity.id
_entity.type
_entity.pdbx_description
1 polymer ?
#
loop_
_entity_poly.entity_id
_entity_poly.type
_entity_poly.pdbx_seq_one_letter_code
_entity_poly.pdbx_strand_id
1 'polypeptide(L)'
;MRQIVKWRWAILALLLIVTVGLLFTAPNLAKQAEEAGAIQLANDADSQRAADILEKAGASEETISLVIPLKDKVSDADRTSIGQIVQDLEALDRPVTDVLDPFENKETEGQLVSKDKKTVLVPITVDGSQEEIVKLAKQIRTDLLPKDQTIYLTGEALINDDVNTSSQEGLKRTELITVGLIFGLLLLVFRSVVTPFVPLVAVGFTYLISQSLVAFFVDWFGFPVSNYTQIFLVAILFGIGTDYCILLLSRYKEELTAGHDVETAIVNTYKTAGRTLLISGLAVLVGFSAIGFADFPIFKSSVAVAVGIAVLLLVLFTLVPFFMATLKEKLFWPSKKAASHQDSKLWAQYGGLSIRRPLLAMIIVAIITVPTLFTYDDDLSFNTVDEIGAKYETVKGLNAISDGFGAGESLPVNVILKSDDDLITEKTVPYAEQLSRELVKIDGVKSVRSISRPTGEVINDFYVDRQLKQVADGMKKATAGLTDVQSGLTTVEDNLNGITGQLPAGDAASAGASQLQQAADGLGQINQQLTLVGQGLQSTQNIPQTVGTLNALSGQLSQVQAGISQAASGIASQGAQAGQLGSGLTQLADGVGQANAGLTKIESGLEDISDLLTEMGQATSIRGTGVFVPKDTLSDKAFKPAIDRYAIDQQTGLKFEVILEDDPYSPEAIQTVAAIKETTAKTIKGTPFEDSSVAYGGISSVNSDLNDTSKADFKRTVTVMLISLFVILAIMFRSLIMPLFMIGSLLLTYYTSMSIAELIFVNGLGYDGISWAVPFFGFVMLIALGIDYSIFLLDRFREETIKGLDTKEAMFLSMKKMGSVIITAAIILAGTFGAMMPSGVLSLVQIATIVITGLLLYGLIVLPLLIPAITVSFGKGVWWPFRPNAKK
;
A
#
# COMPACT_ATOMS: atom_id res chain seq x y z
N MET A 1 -0.14 47.26 25.23
CA MET A 1 1.30 47.50 24.99
C MET A 1 2.01 48.23 26.13
N ARG A 2 1.62 49.45 26.53
CA ARG A 2 2.27 50.17 27.66
C ARG A 2 2.39 49.35 28.95
N GLN A 3 1.33 48.62 29.32
CA GLN A 3 1.35 47.70 30.46
C GLN A 3 2.37 46.55 30.29
N ILE A 4 2.46 45.97 29.09
CA ILE A 4 3.43 44.90 28.79
C ILE A 4 4.86 45.41 28.95
N VAL A 5 5.15 46.61 28.42
CA VAL A 5 6.47 47.24 28.58
C VAL A 5 6.78 47.54 30.05
N LYS A 6 5.79 47.97 30.83
CA LYS A 6 5.94 48.23 32.28
C LYS A 6 6.25 46.95 33.07
N TRP A 7 5.55 45.86 32.78
CA TRP A 7 5.67 44.57 33.51
C TRP A 7 6.63 43.57 32.84
N ARG A 8 7.47 44.03 31.91
CA ARG A 8 8.31 43.20 31.04
C ARG A 8 9.14 42.12 31.76
N TRP A 9 9.67 42.41 32.95
CA TRP A 9 10.47 41.46 33.73
C TRP A 9 9.62 40.38 34.39
N ALA A 10 8.44 40.74 34.90
CA ALA A 10 7.50 39.77 35.46
C ALA A 10 6.93 38.85 34.37
N ILE A 11 6.62 39.42 33.20
CA ILE A 11 6.15 38.64 32.04
C ILE A 11 7.24 37.69 31.54
N LEU A 12 8.50 38.13 31.43
CA LEU A 12 9.61 37.25 31.06
C LEU A 12 9.82 36.14 32.09
N ALA A 13 9.79 36.45 33.39
CA ALA A 13 9.93 35.46 34.45
C ALA A 13 8.80 34.42 34.38
N LEU A 14 7.56 34.87 34.19
CA LEU A 14 6.41 33.97 34.00
C LEU A 14 6.60 33.09 32.76
N LEU A 15 7.00 33.68 31.62
CA LEU A 15 7.23 32.93 30.38
C LEU A 15 8.32 31.87 30.58
N LEU A 16 9.44 32.21 31.21
CA LEU A 16 10.52 31.28 31.54
C LEU A 16 10.04 30.15 32.46
N ILE A 17 9.30 30.47 33.53
CA ILE A 17 8.75 29.48 34.46
C ILE A 17 7.80 28.53 33.73
N VAL A 18 6.92 29.06 32.88
CA VAL A 18 5.99 28.25 32.09
C VAL A 18 6.74 27.37 31.09
N THR A 19 7.70 27.92 30.34
CA THR A 19 8.50 27.13 29.39
C THR A 19 9.28 26.01 30.08
N VAL A 20 9.97 26.33 31.18
CA VAL A 20 10.75 25.33 31.93
C VAL A 20 9.80 24.29 32.55
N GLY A 21 8.70 24.72 33.16
CA GLY A 21 7.72 23.83 33.76
C GLY A 21 7.10 22.88 32.72
N LEU A 22 6.75 23.40 31.55
CA LEU A 22 6.24 22.59 30.43
C LEU A 22 7.30 21.61 29.92
N LEU A 23 8.55 22.02 29.72
CA LEU A 23 9.60 21.12 29.21
C LEU A 23 9.92 19.94 30.13
N PHE A 24 9.81 20.11 31.44
CA PHE A 24 10.04 19.03 32.40
C PHE A 24 8.82 18.14 32.63
N THR A 25 7.62 18.62 32.34
CA THR A 25 6.37 17.89 32.60
C THR A 25 5.74 17.29 31.34
N ALA A 26 6.04 17.85 30.17
CA ALA A 26 5.45 17.43 28.92
C ALA A 26 6.00 16.07 28.44
N PRO A 27 5.14 15.25 27.83
CA PRO A 27 5.58 14.06 27.10
C PRO A 27 6.50 14.43 25.93
N ASN A 28 7.25 13.44 25.45
CA ASN A 28 8.09 13.63 24.27
C ASN A 28 7.24 13.51 22.99
N LEU A 29 6.91 14.66 22.38
CA LEU A 29 6.15 14.69 21.13
C LEU A 29 6.81 13.88 20.00
N ALA A 30 8.16 13.80 19.95
CA ALA A 30 8.85 13.02 18.91
C ALA A 30 8.59 11.54 19.09
N LYS A 31 8.63 11.07 20.34
CA LYS A 31 8.27 9.69 20.66
C LYS A 31 6.79 9.42 20.39
N GLN A 32 5.89 10.33 20.72
CA GLN A 32 4.46 10.18 20.40
C GLN A 32 4.21 10.16 18.87
N ALA A 33 4.94 10.96 18.09
CA ALA A 33 4.86 10.93 16.63
C ALA A 33 5.42 9.64 16.03
N GLU A 34 6.47 9.10 16.65
CA GLU A 34 7.09 7.81 16.31
C GLU A 34 6.16 6.63 16.64
N GLU A 35 5.57 6.63 17.84
CA GLU A 35 4.62 5.62 18.34
C GLU A 35 3.27 5.67 17.63
N ALA A 36 2.82 6.86 17.19
CA ALA A 36 1.64 6.98 16.35
C ALA A 36 1.78 6.20 15.03
N GLY A 37 3.00 5.83 14.64
CA GLY A 37 3.27 4.85 13.60
C GLY A 37 2.90 5.32 12.20
N ALA A 38 2.90 4.36 11.27
CA ALA A 38 2.59 4.54 9.86
C ALA A 38 1.11 4.93 9.61
N ILE A 39 0.73 4.99 8.34
CA ILE A 39 -0.56 5.48 7.81
C ILE A 39 -1.75 5.01 8.68
N GLN A 40 -2.36 5.96 9.41
CA GLN A 40 -3.56 5.68 10.19
C GLN A 40 -4.81 5.80 9.31
N LEU A 41 -5.33 4.67 8.86
CA LEU A 41 -6.60 4.59 8.13
C LEU A 41 -7.77 4.52 9.11
N ALA A 42 -8.97 4.82 8.63
CA ALA A 42 -10.18 4.69 9.44
C ALA A 42 -10.50 3.21 9.71
N ASN A 43 -11.14 2.92 10.85
CA ASN A 43 -11.45 1.54 11.25
C ASN A 43 -12.37 0.78 10.27
N ASP A 44 -13.08 1.49 9.40
CA ASP A 44 -13.93 0.92 8.36
C ASP A 44 -13.20 0.64 7.04
N ALA A 45 -11.94 1.09 6.88
CA ALA A 45 -11.10 0.77 5.74
C ALA A 45 -10.88 -0.74 5.61
N ASP A 46 -10.83 -1.25 4.38
CA ASP A 46 -10.75 -2.68 4.10
C ASP A 46 -9.46 -3.32 4.63
N SER A 47 -8.35 -2.60 4.49
CA SER A 47 -7.03 -2.97 5.01
C SER A 47 -6.98 -2.98 6.52
N GLN A 48 -7.63 -2.03 7.18
CA GLN A 48 -7.75 -2.04 8.64
C GLN A 48 -8.64 -3.19 9.12
N ARG A 49 -9.76 -3.46 8.43
CA ARG A 49 -10.61 -4.62 8.74
C ARG A 49 -9.87 -5.95 8.53
N ALA A 50 -8.99 -6.03 7.53
CA ALA A 50 -8.15 -7.21 7.32
C ALA A 50 -7.17 -7.41 8.48
N ALA A 51 -6.48 -6.34 8.90
CA ALA A 51 -5.59 -6.37 10.06
C ALA A 51 -6.35 -6.80 11.33
N ASP A 52 -7.51 -6.21 11.60
CA ASP A 52 -8.36 -6.53 12.77
C ASP A 52 -8.84 -7.99 12.77
N ILE A 53 -9.17 -8.55 11.60
CA ILE A 53 -9.58 -9.96 11.46
C ILE A 53 -8.41 -10.88 11.77
N LEU A 54 -7.23 -10.59 11.22
CA LEU A 54 -6.01 -11.37 11.45
C LEU A 54 -5.58 -11.32 12.92
N GLU A 55 -5.60 -10.14 13.55
CA GLU A 55 -5.26 -9.97 14.97
C GLU A 55 -6.20 -10.77 15.89
N LYS A 56 -7.52 -10.69 15.68
CA LYS A 56 -8.49 -11.46 16.48
C LYS A 56 -8.36 -12.97 16.28
N ALA A 57 -7.90 -13.39 15.10
CA ALA A 57 -7.66 -14.79 14.77
C ALA A 57 -6.33 -15.32 15.35
N GLY A 58 -5.51 -14.48 16.01
CA GLY A 58 -4.15 -14.82 16.42
C GLY A 58 -3.20 -15.04 15.23
N ALA A 59 -3.55 -14.46 14.07
CA ALA A 59 -2.83 -14.56 12.80
C ALA A 59 -2.30 -13.18 12.35
N SER A 60 -2.09 -12.24 13.28
CA SER A 60 -1.43 -10.95 13.05
C SER A 60 0.09 -11.06 12.93
N GLU A 61 0.60 -12.27 12.76
CA GLU A 61 2.03 -12.49 12.57
C GLU A 61 2.48 -11.75 11.32
N GLU A 62 3.54 -10.96 11.45
CA GLU A 62 4.18 -10.31 10.31
C GLU A 62 5.20 -11.25 9.69
N THR A 63 5.54 -11.02 8.42
CA THR A 63 6.63 -11.75 7.77
C THR A 63 7.76 -10.78 7.45
N ILE A 64 8.93 -11.03 8.05
CA ILE A 64 10.20 -10.47 7.55
C ILE A 64 10.89 -11.51 6.68
N SER A 65 11.72 -11.09 5.75
CA SER A 65 12.40 -11.98 4.81
C SER A 65 13.90 -11.73 4.78
N LEU A 66 14.67 -12.80 4.91
CA LEU A 66 16.07 -12.80 4.47
C LEU A 66 16.12 -13.06 2.98
N VAL A 67 16.78 -12.16 2.27
CA VAL A 67 16.96 -12.19 0.82
C VAL A 67 18.44 -12.40 0.52
N ILE A 68 18.75 -13.50 -0.16
CA ILE A 68 20.12 -13.94 -0.41
C ILE A 68 20.36 -13.92 -1.92
N PRO A 69 20.84 -12.79 -2.49
CA PRO A 69 21.27 -12.73 -3.87
C PRO A 69 22.65 -13.40 -4.04
N LEU A 70 22.71 -14.37 -4.93
CA LEU A 70 23.89 -15.15 -5.29
C LEU A 70 24.45 -14.70 -6.64
N LYS A 71 25.77 -14.75 -6.77
CA LYS A 71 26.45 -14.43 -8.05
C LYS A 71 26.20 -15.52 -9.10
N ASP A 72 26.28 -16.75 -8.66
CA ASP A 72 26.07 -17.97 -9.44
C ASP A 72 24.82 -18.72 -8.96
N LYS A 73 24.45 -19.80 -9.66
CA LYS A 73 23.31 -20.61 -9.25
C LYS A 73 23.57 -21.25 -7.89
N VAL A 74 22.53 -21.39 -7.07
CA VAL A 74 22.55 -22.08 -5.76
C VAL A 74 23.37 -23.37 -5.85
N SER A 75 24.47 -23.43 -5.09
CA SER A 75 25.33 -24.60 -4.95
C SER A 75 24.95 -25.45 -3.73
N ASP A 76 25.50 -26.66 -3.62
CA ASP A 76 25.29 -27.51 -2.43
C ASP A 76 25.89 -26.90 -1.14
N ALA A 77 26.95 -26.09 -1.29
CA ALA A 77 27.52 -25.34 -0.18
C ALA A 77 26.56 -24.24 0.29
N ASP A 78 25.90 -23.54 -0.64
CA ASP A 78 24.88 -22.53 -0.31
C ASP A 78 23.69 -23.18 0.40
N ARG A 79 23.20 -24.33 -0.09
CA ARG A 79 22.12 -25.10 0.57
C ARG A 79 22.46 -25.43 2.01
N THR A 80 23.69 -25.92 2.24
CA THR A 80 24.14 -26.29 3.59
C THR A 80 24.26 -25.05 4.49
N SER A 81 24.82 -23.96 3.97
CA SER A 81 24.97 -22.70 4.72
C SER A 81 23.62 -22.08 5.08
N ILE A 82 22.67 -22.05 4.14
CA ILE A 82 21.33 -21.50 4.34
C ILE A 82 20.53 -22.38 5.29
N GLY A 83 20.62 -23.71 5.17
CA GLY A 83 19.98 -24.62 6.12
C GLY A 83 20.49 -24.45 7.56
N GLN A 84 21.77 -24.13 7.75
CA GLN A 84 22.28 -23.78 9.08
C GLN A 84 21.68 -22.46 9.60
N ILE A 85 21.59 -21.43 8.75
CA ILE A 85 20.96 -20.15 9.10
C ILE A 85 19.50 -20.38 9.50
N VAL A 86 18.75 -21.21 8.75
CA VAL A 86 17.36 -21.55 9.08
C VAL A 86 17.26 -22.21 10.45
N GLN A 87 18.09 -23.21 10.74
CA GLN A 87 18.10 -23.86 12.06
C GLN A 87 18.45 -22.90 13.20
N ASP A 88 19.40 -21.99 12.97
CA ASP A 88 19.77 -20.98 13.95
C ASP A 88 18.62 -19.98 14.19
N LEU A 89 17.83 -19.68 13.16
CA LEU A 89 16.63 -18.83 13.26
C LEU A 89 15.48 -19.53 13.97
N GLU A 90 15.21 -20.81 13.66
CA GLU A 90 14.20 -21.63 14.34
C GLU A 90 14.52 -21.81 15.84
N ALA A 91 15.81 -21.77 16.20
CA ALA A 91 16.25 -21.84 17.58
C ALA A 91 16.04 -20.52 18.36
N LEU A 92 15.73 -19.40 17.68
CA LEU A 92 15.35 -18.16 18.34
C LEU A 92 13.95 -18.33 18.93
N ASP A 93 13.81 -17.97 20.20
CA ASP A 93 12.51 -17.87 20.86
C ASP A 93 11.75 -16.62 20.36
N ARG A 94 10.62 -16.28 21.00
CA ARG A 94 9.83 -15.07 20.66
C ARG A 94 10.72 -13.84 20.41
N PRO A 95 10.45 -13.07 19.34
CA PRO A 95 9.22 -13.05 18.56
C PRO A 95 9.18 -13.96 17.32
N VAL A 96 10.15 -14.86 17.07
CA VAL A 96 10.08 -15.80 15.94
C VAL A 96 9.05 -16.89 16.24
N THR A 97 8.12 -17.16 15.32
CA THR A 97 7.11 -18.23 15.46
C THR A 97 7.28 -19.34 14.43
N ASP A 98 7.69 -19.00 13.21
CA ASP A 98 7.93 -19.97 12.13
C ASP A 98 9.01 -19.47 11.17
N VAL A 99 9.77 -20.40 10.57
CA VAL A 99 10.79 -20.10 9.57
C VAL A 99 10.65 -21.10 8.44
N LEU A 100 10.47 -20.61 7.21
CA LEU A 100 10.30 -21.48 6.06
C LEU A 100 11.67 -21.84 5.45
N ASP A 101 12.04 -23.12 5.51
CA ASP A 101 13.25 -23.63 4.86
C ASP A 101 13.06 -23.73 3.32
N PRO A 102 13.80 -22.95 2.51
CA PRO A 102 13.72 -22.99 1.05
C PRO A 102 14.09 -24.34 0.43
N PHE A 103 14.74 -25.24 1.17
CA PHE A 103 15.23 -26.51 0.66
C PHE A 103 14.58 -27.74 1.30
N GLU A 104 13.54 -27.56 2.14
CA GLU A 104 12.84 -28.67 2.80
C GLU A 104 12.28 -29.69 1.80
N ASN A 105 11.62 -29.19 0.76
CA ASN A 105 10.99 -30.00 -0.27
C ASN A 105 10.97 -29.27 -1.64
N LYS A 106 10.60 -29.99 -2.70
CA LYS A 106 10.58 -29.44 -4.07
C LYS A 106 9.57 -28.31 -4.27
N GLU A 107 8.49 -28.32 -3.51
CA GLU A 107 7.44 -27.30 -3.60
C GLU A 107 7.94 -25.98 -3.00
N THR A 108 8.50 -26.03 -1.80
CA THR A 108 9.12 -24.88 -1.14
C THR A 108 10.32 -24.34 -1.94
N GLU A 109 11.16 -25.21 -2.51
CA GLU A 109 12.25 -24.78 -3.41
C GLU A 109 11.71 -24.03 -4.64
N GLY A 110 10.57 -24.47 -5.20
CA GLY A 110 9.93 -23.81 -6.34
C GLY A 110 9.35 -22.43 -6.01
N GLN A 111 9.02 -22.17 -4.74
CA GLN A 111 8.44 -20.91 -4.28
C GLN A 111 9.49 -19.93 -3.75
N LEU A 112 10.52 -20.42 -3.04
CA LEU A 112 11.49 -19.61 -2.31
C LEU A 112 12.86 -19.49 -2.99
N VAL A 113 13.06 -20.16 -4.13
CA VAL A 113 14.23 -20.00 -4.98
C VAL A 113 13.82 -19.48 -6.35
N SER A 114 14.45 -18.39 -6.79
CA SER A 114 14.13 -17.76 -8.07
C SER A 114 14.29 -18.73 -9.24
N LYS A 115 13.59 -18.47 -10.35
CA LYS A 115 13.63 -19.35 -11.54
C LYS A 115 15.04 -19.53 -12.11
N ASP A 116 15.89 -18.51 -12.00
CA ASP A 116 17.29 -18.57 -12.43
C ASP A 116 18.23 -19.19 -11.38
N LYS A 117 17.70 -19.53 -10.19
CA LYS A 117 18.38 -20.06 -9.01
C LYS A 117 19.46 -19.13 -8.46
N LYS A 118 19.27 -17.82 -8.57
CA LYS A 118 20.23 -16.82 -8.07
C LYS A 118 19.73 -15.98 -6.90
N THR A 119 18.47 -16.07 -6.52
CA THR A 119 17.94 -15.40 -5.35
C THR A 119 17.21 -16.43 -4.50
N VAL A 120 17.55 -16.48 -3.21
CA VAL A 120 16.89 -17.34 -2.23
C VAL A 120 16.20 -16.48 -1.18
N LEU A 121 14.97 -16.86 -0.83
CA LEU A 121 14.18 -16.25 0.22
C LEU A 121 14.09 -17.19 1.41
N VAL A 122 14.23 -16.62 2.61
CA VAL A 122 13.91 -17.30 3.86
C VAL A 122 12.91 -16.39 4.60
N PRO A 123 11.60 -16.62 4.41
CA PRO A 123 10.56 -15.95 5.17
C PRO A 123 10.62 -16.37 6.65
N ILE A 124 10.48 -15.38 7.53
CA ILE A 124 10.48 -15.53 8.98
C ILE A 124 9.18 -14.92 9.48
N THR A 125 8.32 -15.74 10.03
CA THR A 125 7.06 -15.34 10.65
C THR A 125 7.35 -14.87 12.08
N VAL A 126 6.87 -13.68 12.42
CA VAL A 126 7.15 -13.02 13.70
C VAL A 126 5.88 -12.54 14.39
N ASP A 127 5.76 -12.82 15.69
CA ASP A 127 4.69 -12.37 16.58
C ASP A 127 5.25 -11.44 17.66
N GLY A 128 5.22 -10.13 17.38
CA GLY A 128 5.65 -9.10 18.31
C GLY A 128 5.37 -7.70 17.80
N SER A 129 5.57 -6.71 18.68
CA SER A 129 5.51 -5.30 18.32
C SER A 129 6.60 -4.91 17.32
N GLN A 130 6.39 -3.83 16.57
CA GLN A 130 7.41 -3.31 15.63
C GLN A 130 8.78 -3.13 16.30
N GLU A 131 8.82 -2.64 17.55
CA GLU A 131 10.08 -2.46 18.29
C GLU A 131 10.78 -3.81 18.57
N GLU A 132 10.03 -4.87 18.86
CA GLU A 132 10.57 -6.22 19.05
C GLU A 132 11.08 -6.81 17.73
N ILE A 133 10.34 -6.63 16.64
CA ILE A 133 10.74 -7.08 15.29
C ILE A 133 12.05 -6.39 14.85
N VAL A 134 12.16 -5.07 15.08
CA VAL A 134 13.38 -4.31 14.76
C VAL A 134 14.58 -4.74 15.62
N LYS A 135 14.35 -5.09 16.89
CA LYS A 135 15.40 -5.66 17.76
C LYS A 135 15.84 -7.04 17.28
N LEU A 136 14.89 -7.91 16.93
CA LEU A 136 15.15 -9.22 16.35
C LEU A 136 15.98 -9.09 15.06
N ALA A 137 15.58 -8.21 14.15
CA ALA A 137 16.31 -7.92 12.92
C ALA A 137 17.78 -7.55 13.17
N LYS A 138 18.04 -6.67 14.15
CA LYS A 138 19.39 -6.28 14.56
C LYS A 138 20.18 -7.45 15.17
N GLN A 139 19.52 -8.32 15.94
CA GLN A 139 20.11 -9.52 16.50
C GLN A 139 20.50 -10.51 15.40
N ILE A 140 19.58 -10.83 14.48
CA ILE A 140 19.83 -11.69 13.31
C ILE A 140 21.05 -11.18 12.54
N ARG A 141 21.07 -9.89 12.22
CA ARG A 141 22.16 -9.26 11.46
C ARG A 141 23.52 -9.31 12.15
N THR A 142 23.55 -9.20 13.48
CA THR A 142 24.79 -9.09 14.25
C THR A 142 25.35 -10.45 14.66
N ASP A 143 24.46 -11.37 15.05
CA ASP A 143 24.82 -12.59 15.75
C ASP A 143 24.73 -13.84 14.86
N LEU A 144 23.81 -13.87 13.89
CA LEU A 144 23.55 -15.05 13.04
C LEU A 144 24.14 -14.92 11.63
N LEU A 145 24.07 -13.73 11.01
CA LEU A 145 24.43 -13.60 9.61
C LEU A 145 25.95 -13.45 9.36
N PRO A 146 26.53 -14.20 8.40
CA PRO A 146 27.93 -14.07 8.02
C PRO A 146 28.24 -12.71 7.38
N LYS A 147 29.37 -12.10 7.77
CA LYS A 147 29.76 -10.74 7.30
C LYS A 147 30.32 -10.69 5.88
N ASP A 148 30.74 -11.82 5.34
CA ASP A 148 31.35 -11.98 4.03
C ASP A 148 30.34 -12.32 2.92
N GLN A 149 29.08 -12.61 3.27
CA GLN A 149 28.00 -12.87 2.32
C GLN A 149 27.05 -11.68 2.20
N THR A 150 26.55 -11.43 1.00
CA THR A 150 25.50 -10.44 0.76
C THR A 150 24.15 -11.04 1.10
N ILE A 151 23.65 -10.72 2.29
CA ILE A 151 22.30 -11.07 2.74
C ILE A 151 21.61 -9.74 3.05
N TYR A 152 20.33 -9.62 2.71
CA TYR A 152 19.51 -8.46 3.06
C TYR A 152 18.33 -8.91 3.91
N LEU A 153 18.01 -8.16 4.95
CA LEU A 153 16.79 -8.32 5.70
C LEU A 153 15.78 -7.23 5.30
N THR A 154 14.57 -7.66 4.94
CA THR A 154 13.49 -6.76 4.52
C THR A 154 12.15 -7.24 5.06
N GLY A 155 11.12 -6.42 4.93
CA GLY A 155 9.79 -6.65 5.48
C GLY A 155 9.09 -5.33 5.81
N GLU A 156 7.77 -5.35 5.90
CA GLU A 156 6.96 -4.14 6.07
C GLU A 156 7.33 -3.36 7.35
N ALA A 157 7.39 -4.01 8.51
CA ALA A 157 7.82 -3.37 9.76
C ALA A 157 9.22 -2.72 9.69
N LEU A 158 10.16 -3.36 8.99
CA LEU A 158 11.54 -2.87 8.87
C LEU A 158 11.65 -1.68 7.91
N ILE A 159 10.91 -1.72 6.80
CA ILE A 159 10.81 -0.58 5.86
C ILE A 159 10.20 0.62 6.59
N ASN A 160 9.11 0.41 7.33
CA ASN A 160 8.45 1.46 8.11
C ASN A 160 9.38 2.04 9.19
N ASP A 161 10.19 1.21 9.87
CA ASP A 161 11.20 1.67 10.84
C ASP A 161 12.31 2.51 10.17
N ASP A 162 12.82 2.08 9.03
CA ASP A 162 13.82 2.83 8.26
C ASP A 162 13.29 4.20 7.81
N VAL A 163 12.04 4.25 7.33
CA VAL A 163 11.36 5.51 6.94
C VAL A 163 11.19 6.43 8.13
N ASN A 164 10.73 5.89 9.26
CA ASN A 164 10.50 6.65 10.49
C ASN A 164 11.82 7.20 11.07
N THR A 165 12.84 6.35 11.17
CA THR A 165 14.19 6.71 11.63
C THR A 165 14.82 7.76 10.71
N SER A 166 14.75 7.55 9.39
CA SER A 166 15.25 8.51 8.40
C SER A 166 14.54 9.86 8.52
N SER A 167 13.23 9.85 8.75
CA SER A 167 12.42 11.06 8.93
C SER A 167 12.81 11.84 10.18
N GLN A 168 13.01 11.14 11.31
CA GLN A 168 13.43 11.74 12.57
C GLN A 168 14.86 12.30 12.50
N GLU A 169 15.79 11.58 11.88
CA GLU A 169 17.14 12.10 11.61
C GLU A 169 17.11 13.30 10.67
N GLY A 170 16.30 13.22 9.61
CA GLY A 170 16.10 14.29 8.63
C GLY A 170 15.58 15.56 9.29
N LEU A 171 14.56 15.44 10.15
CA LEU A 171 14.03 16.55 10.95
C LEU A 171 15.12 17.20 11.81
N LYS A 172 15.86 16.41 12.60
CA LYS A 172 16.94 16.95 13.47
C LYS A 172 18.00 17.69 12.67
N ARG A 173 18.39 17.17 11.50
CA ARG A 173 19.34 17.84 10.60
C ARG A 173 18.76 19.13 10.05
N THR A 174 17.53 19.10 9.56
CA THR A 174 16.82 20.27 9.02
C THR A 174 16.66 21.36 10.05
N GLU A 175 16.34 21.05 11.30
CA GLU A 175 16.21 22.04 12.39
C GLU A 175 17.50 22.82 12.59
N LEU A 176 18.63 22.13 12.75
CA LEU A 176 19.95 22.76 12.96
C LEU A 176 20.38 23.61 11.74
N ILE A 177 20.17 23.09 10.53
CA ILE A 177 20.47 23.82 9.29
C ILE A 177 19.58 25.05 9.18
N THR A 178 18.30 24.95 9.51
CA THR A 178 17.33 26.06 9.45
C THR A 178 17.73 27.17 10.40
N VAL A 179 18.06 26.86 11.65
CA VAL A 179 18.52 27.85 12.65
C VAL A 179 19.77 28.57 12.15
N GLY A 180 20.76 27.82 11.64
CA GLY A 180 22.00 28.38 11.11
C GLY A 180 21.78 29.27 9.87
N LEU A 181 20.93 28.83 8.93
CA LEU A 181 20.61 29.57 7.72
C LEU A 181 19.85 30.86 8.04
N ILE A 182 18.81 30.78 8.87
CA ILE A 182 18.04 31.95 9.32
C ILE A 182 18.97 32.93 10.03
N PHE A 183 19.84 32.46 10.92
CA PHE A 183 20.83 33.33 11.58
C PHE A 183 21.71 34.06 10.56
N GLY A 184 22.29 33.34 9.59
CA GLY A 184 23.12 33.91 8.53
C GLY A 184 22.36 34.92 7.66
N LEU A 185 21.11 34.63 7.32
CA LEU A 185 20.28 35.50 6.51
C LEU A 185 19.84 36.75 7.28
N LEU A 186 19.50 36.63 8.57
CA LEU A 186 19.19 37.75 9.44
C LEU A 186 20.41 38.67 9.63
N LEU A 187 21.62 38.11 9.75
CA LEU A 187 22.87 38.89 9.77
C LEU A 187 23.01 39.72 8.50
N LEU A 188 22.72 39.13 7.33
CA LEU A 188 22.77 39.80 6.04
C LEU A 188 21.74 40.93 5.94
N VAL A 189 20.49 40.65 6.32
CA VAL A 189 19.35 41.58 6.20
C VAL A 189 19.50 42.78 7.13
N PHE A 190 19.79 42.55 8.42
CA PHE A 190 19.90 43.65 9.39
C PHE A 190 21.27 44.31 9.44
N ARG A 191 22.31 43.64 8.92
CA ARG A 191 23.72 44.05 9.08
C ARG A 191 24.05 44.36 10.55
N SER A 192 23.46 43.57 11.45
CA SER A 192 23.57 43.71 12.89
C SER A 192 23.81 42.36 13.52
N VAL A 193 24.68 42.33 14.52
CA VAL A 193 25.02 41.10 15.26
C VAL A 193 23.97 40.76 16.30
N VAL A 194 23.29 41.76 16.88
CA VAL A 194 22.36 41.57 18.00
C VAL A 194 20.94 41.29 17.52
N THR A 195 20.47 41.96 16.46
CA THR A 195 19.11 41.78 15.95
C THR A 195 18.71 40.32 15.70
N PRO A 196 19.53 39.46 15.06
CA PRO A 196 19.16 38.08 14.73
C PRO A 196 18.79 37.20 15.93
N PHE A 197 19.34 37.49 17.10
CA PHE A 197 19.04 36.72 18.31
C PHE A 197 17.61 36.93 18.79
N VAL A 198 17.00 38.10 18.53
CA VAL A 198 15.63 38.37 19.00
C VAL A 198 14.60 37.48 18.30
N PRO A 199 14.55 37.40 16.96
CA PRO A 199 13.69 36.43 16.26
C PRO A 199 13.98 34.99 16.66
N LEU A 200 15.25 34.57 16.71
CA LEU A 200 15.61 33.19 17.01
C LEU A 200 15.19 32.77 18.42
N VAL A 201 15.40 33.63 19.42
CA VAL A 201 14.94 33.36 20.79
C VAL A 201 13.41 33.36 20.84
N ALA A 202 12.74 34.32 20.21
CA ALA A 202 11.28 34.37 20.21
C ALA A 202 10.65 33.12 19.58
N VAL A 203 11.15 32.71 18.41
CA VAL A 203 10.70 31.49 17.74
C VAL A 203 11.08 30.25 18.56
N GLY A 204 12.29 30.18 19.13
CA GLY A 204 12.70 29.05 19.97
C GLY A 204 11.80 28.85 21.19
N PHE A 205 11.46 29.92 21.90
CA PHE A 205 10.47 29.86 22.99
C PHE A 205 9.10 29.40 22.51
N THR A 206 8.68 29.92 21.35
CA THR A 206 7.41 29.53 20.73
C THR A 206 7.41 28.03 20.44
N TYR A 207 8.46 27.52 19.79
CA TYR A 207 8.62 26.11 19.44
C TYR A 207 8.53 25.21 20.67
N LEU A 208 9.34 25.48 21.70
CA LEU A 208 9.39 24.67 22.92
C LEU A 208 8.05 24.61 23.65
N ILE A 209 7.37 25.76 23.78
CA ILE A 209 6.04 25.82 24.41
C ILE A 209 5.03 25.07 23.54
N SER A 210 5.05 25.28 22.22
CA SER A 210 4.09 24.68 21.29
C SER A 210 4.22 23.16 21.26
N GLN A 211 5.43 22.64 21.16
CA GLN A 211 5.69 21.20 21.22
C GLN A 211 5.16 20.60 22.52
N SER A 212 5.42 21.25 23.65
CA SER A 212 4.95 20.78 24.96
C SER A 212 3.42 20.77 25.07
N LEU A 213 2.75 21.83 24.58
CA LEU A 213 1.29 21.91 24.60
C LEU A 213 0.64 20.88 23.68
N VAL A 214 1.20 20.69 22.48
CA VAL A 214 0.71 19.67 21.54
C VAL A 214 0.88 18.29 22.15
N ALA A 215 2.02 17.99 22.80
CA ALA A 215 2.23 16.71 23.48
C ALA A 215 1.19 16.42 24.56
N PHE A 216 0.81 17.44 25.35
CA PHE A 216 -0.30 17.31 26.30
C PHE A 216 -1.64 17.12 25.62
N PHE A 217 -1.90 17.76 24.48
CA PHE A 217 -3.15 17.56 23.76
C PHE A 217 -3.28 16.15 23.18
N VAL A 218 -2.16 15.54 22.77
CA VAL A 218 -2.13 14.12 22.37
C VAL A 218 -2.62 13.26 23.54
N ASP A 219 -2.02 13.39 24.72
CA ASP A 219 -2.38 12.58 25.90
C ASP A 219 -3.80 12.86 26.43
N TRP A 220 -4.22 14.13 26.49
CA TRP A 220 -5.47 14.51 27.14
C TRP A 220 -6.70 14.36 26.23
N PHE A 221 -6.53 14.57 24.93
CA PHE A 221 -7.64 14.66 23.99
C PHE A 221 -7.53 13.66 22.84
N GLY A 222 -6.49 12.82 22.80
CA GLY A 222 -6.21 11.96 21.63
C GLY A 222 -5.94 12.78 20.39
N PHE A 223 -5.27 13.94 20.54
CA PHE A 223 -4.97 14.82 19.42
C PHE A 223 -4.09 14.10 18.39
N PRO A 224 -4.41 14.15 17.09
CA PRO A 224 -3.65 13.41 16.08
C PRO A 224 -2.26 14.01 15.90
N VAL A 225 -1.26 13.14 15.78
CA VAL A 225 0.15 13.51 15.59
C VAL A 225 0.78 12.62 14.53
N SER A 226 1.72 13.18 13.78
CA SER A 226 2.54 12.47 12.80
C SER A 226 3.94 13.09 12.72
N ASN A 227 4.87 12.43 12.04
CA ASN A 227 6.19 13.00 11.73
C ASN A 227 6.09 14.35 11.02
N TYR A 228 5.11 14.50 10.13
CA TYR A 228 4.82 15.74 9.42
C TYR A 228 4.45 16.89 10.35
N THR A 229 3.71 16.61 11.44
CA THR A 229 3.28 17.61 12.42
C THR A 229 4.45 18.41 12.97
N GLN A 230 5.54 17.72 13.32
CA GLN A 230 6.71 18.36 13.92
C GLN A 230 7.47 19.21 12.91
N ILE A 231 7.64 18.67 11.70
CA ILE A 231 8.38 19.32 10.62
C ILE A 231 7.72 20.64 10.26
N PHE A 232 6.38 20.64 10.12
CA PHE A 232 5.65 21.87 9.80
C PHE A 232 5.59 22.83 10.96
N LEU A 233 5.51 22.34 12.20
CA LEU A 233 5.57 23.18 13.37
C LEU A 233 6.93 23.92 13.42
N VAL A 234 8.05 23.26 13.12
CA VAL A 234 9.36 23.94 12.96
C VAL A 234 9.32 24.91 11.77
N ALA A 235 9.06 24.43 10.56
CA ALA A 235 9.18 25.23 9.34
C ALA A 235 8.31 26.50 9.37
N ILE A 236 7.07 26.41 9.85
CA ILE A 236 6.12 27.52 9.88
C ILE A 236 6.45 28.50 11.01
N LEU A 237 6.77 28.01 12.21
CA LEU A 237 7.11 28.90 13.32
C LEU A 237 8.41 29.66 13.05
N PHE A 238 9.41 28.99 12.48
CA PHE A 238 10.65 29.64 12.07
C PHE A 238 10.46 30.58 10.89
N GLY A 239 9.67 30.18 9.89
CA GLY A 239 9.36 31.02 8.74
C GLY A 239 8.56 32.27 9.12
N ILE A 240 7.29 32.08 9.51
CA ILE A 240 6.35 33.17 9.84
C ILE A 240 6.83 33.94 11.06
N GLY A 241 7.28 33.25 12.12
CA GLY A 241 7.68 33.90 13.36
C GLY A 241 8.92 34.78 13.21
N THR A 242 9.88 34.35 12.39
CA THR A 242 11.01 35.20 12.04
C THR A 242 10.54 36.41 11.24
N ASP A 243 9.76 36.22 10.18
CA ASP A 243 9.26 37.32 9.34
C ASP A 243 8.49 38.37 10.15
N TYR A 244 7.56 37.92 11.00
CA TYR A 244 6.80 38.77 11.90
C TYR A 244 7.69 39.55 12.87
N CYS A 245 8.74 38.93 13.43
CA CYS A 245 9.74 39.66 14.20
C CYS A 245 10.44 40.73 13.37
N ILE A 246 10.82 40.42 12.12
CA ILE A 246 11.50 41.36 11.22
C ILE A 246 10.65 42.60 10.99
N LEU A 247 9.36 42.42 10.70
CA LEU A 247 8.42 43.52 10.48
C LEU A 247 8.31 44.43 11.71
N LEU A 248 8.19 43.84 12.90
CA LEU A 248 8.14 44.58 14.16
C LEU A 248 9.44 45.32 14.43
N LEU A 249 10.59 44.68 14.25
CA LEU A 249 11.90 45.28 14.51
C LEU A 249 12.24 46.37 13.49
N SER A 250 11.88 46.17 12.22
CA SER A 250 12.04 47.16 11.16
C SER A 250 11.19 48.40 11.44
N ARG A 251 9.91 48.21 11.78
CA ARG A 251 9.03 49.32 12.15
C ARG A 251 9.48 50.04 13.42
N TYR A 252 9.96 49.31 14.42
CA TYR A 252 10.55 49.90 15.62
C TYR A 252 11.77 50.76 15.29
N LYS A 253 12.63 50.30 14.37
CA LYS A 253 13.77 51.09 13.89
C LYS A 253 13.35 52.36 13.18
N GLU A 254 12.30 52.31 12.34
CA GLU A 254 11.74 53.49 11.67
C GLU A 254 11.29 54.54 12.68
N GLU A 255 10.55 54.13 13.71
CA GLU A 255 10.03 55.04 14.75
C GLU A 255 11.17 55.66 15.59
N LEU A 256 12.21 54.89 15.92
CA LEU A 256 13.40 55.44 16.58
C LEU A 256 14.15 56.44 15.68
N THR A 257 14.28 56.13 14.39
CA THR A 257 14.96 57.01 13.42
C THR A 257 14.16 58.29 13.17
N ALA A 258 12.83 58.23 13.30
CA ALA A 258 11.93 59.39 13.27
C ALA A 258 12.03 60.28 14.52
N GLY A 259 12.83 59.89 15.53
CA GLY A 259 13.09 60.69 16.73
C GLY A 259 12.14 60.43 17.90
N HIS A 260 11.30 59.39 17.84
CA HIS A 260 10.44 59.02 18.97
C HIS A 260 11.24 58.34 20.09
N ASP A 261 10.83 58.57 21.34
CA ASP A 261 11.39 57.85 22.50
C ASP A 261 11.08 56.35 22.43
N VAL A 262 11.86 55.53 23.14
CA VAL A 262 11.77 54.06 23.09
C VAL A 262 10.37 53.54 23.41
N GLU A 263 9.68 54.09 24.41
CA GLU A 263 8.37 53.58 24.80
C GLU A 263 7.32 53.95 23.76
N THR A 264 7.33 55.20 23.29
CA THR A 264 6.44 55.66 22.22
C THR A 264 6.70 54.92 20.92
N ALA A 265 7.96 54.66 20.56
CA ALA A 265 8.34 53.90 19.38
C ALA A 265 7.77 52.46 19.44
N ILE A 266 7.87 51.77 20.58
CA ILE A 266 7.26 50.45 20.77
C ILE A 266 5.74 50.54 20.63
N VAL A 267 5.09 51.50 21.30
CA VAL A 267 3.63 51.66 21.23
C VAL A 267 3.16 51.92 19.80
N ASN A 268 3.86 52.78 19.05
CA ASN A 268 3.53 53.08 17.66
C ASN A 268 3.72 51.86 16.76
N THR A 269 4.82 51.12 16.95
CA THR A 269 5.11 49.87 16.23
C THR A 269 3.94 48.89 16.33
N TYR A 270 3.41 48.66 17.54
CA TYR A 270 2.30 47.72 17.74
C TYR A 270 0.93 48.29 17.34
N LYS A 271 0.77 49.61 17.27
CA LYS A 271 -0.45 50.24 16.73
C LYS A 271 -0.56 50.12 15.21
N THR A 272 0.57 50.07 14.51
CA THR A 272 0.63 49.93 13.05
C THR A 272 1.00 48.50 12.66
N ALA A 273 2.28 48.16 12.62
CA ALA A 273 2.78 46.86 12.18
C ALA A 273 2.23 45.69 13.04
N GLY A 274 2.17 45.87 14.36
CA GLY A 274 1.61 44.83 15.25
C GLY A 274 0.13 44.54 14.98
N ARG A 275 -0.67 45.54 14.57
CA ARG A 275 -2.07 45.32 14.20
C ARG A 275 -2.18 44.48 12.93
N THR A 276 -1.41 44.82 11.89
CA THR A 276 -1.40 44.07 10.62
C THR A 276 -0.90 42.64 10.84
N LEU A 277 0.13 42.46 11.68
CA LEU A 277 0.63 41.15 12.07
C LEU A 277 -0.41 40.31 12.82
N LEU A 278 -1.13 40.89 13.79
CA LEU A 278 -2.21 40.17 14.50
C LEU A 278 -3.30 39.71 13.53
N ILE A 279 -3.65 40.58 12.59
CA ILE A 279 -4.62 40.34 11.51
C ILE A 279 -4.14 39.16 10.64
N SER A 280 -2.89 39.21 10.19
CA SER A 280 -2.27 38.13 9.39
C SER A 280 -2.24 36.81 10.16
N GLY A 281 -1.66 36.79 11.36
CA GLY A 281 -1.53 35.57 12.15
C GLY A 281 -2.88 34.99 12.58
N LEU A 282 -3.92 35.80 12.79
CA LEU A 282 -5.27 35.28 13.03
C LEU A 282 -5.85 34.62 11.79
N ALA A 283 -5.61 35.14 10.58
CA ALA A 283 -6.05 34.49 9.35
C ALA A 283 -5.36 33.13 9.16
N VAL A 284 -4.04 33.07 9.41
CA VAL A 284 -3.28 31.81 9.35
C VAL A 284 -3.77 30.83 10.43
N LEU A 285 -3.99 31.29 11.66
CA LEU A 285 -4.53 30.48 12.75
C LEU A 285 -5.90 29.90 12.40
N VAL A 286 -6.80 30.70 11.82
CA VAL A 286 -8.11 30.23 11.36
C VAL A 286 -7.98 29.22 10.22
N GLY A 287 -7.06 29.46 9.28
CA GLY A 287 -6.77 28.51 8.19
C GLY A 287 -6.36 27.14 8.70
N PHE A 288 -5.37 27.07 9.61
CA PHE A 288 -4.96 25.79 10.21
C PHE A 288 -6.01 25.21 11.16
N SER A 289 -6.77 26.03 11.88
CA SER A 289 -7.86 25.54 12.74
C SER A 289 -8.99 24.89 11.93
N ALA A 290 -9.25 25.40 10.72
CA ALA A 290 -10.25 24.84 9.81
C ALA A 290 -9.89 23.41 9.34
N ILE A 291 -8.62 23.03 9.40
CA ILE A 291 -8.18 21.65 9.13
C ILE A 291 -8.69 20.68 10.20
N GLY A 292 -9.13 21.15 11.37
CA GLY A 292 -9.71 20.29 12.41
C GLY A 292 -10.99 19.56 12.00
N PHE A 293 -11.60 19.95 10.88
CA PHE A 293 -12.74 19.27 10.25
C PHE A 293 -12.34 18.12 9.31
N ALA A 294 -11.03 17.87 9.14
CA ALA A 294 -10.50 16.70 8.45
C ALA A 294 -10.84 15.44 9.25
N ASP A 295 -11.21 14.37 8.53
CA ASP A 295 -11.41 13.05 9.13
C ASP A 295 -10.12 12.23 9.11
N PHE A 296 -9.24 12.46 8.13
CA PHE A 296 -7.98 11.73 8.00
C PHE A 296 -6.95 12.21 9.04
N PRO A 297 -6.45 11.34 9.94
CA PRO A 297 -5.61 11.75 11.08
C PRO A 297 -4.34 12.52 10.68
N ILE A 298 -3.67 12.11 9.60
CA ILE A 298 -2.43 12.75 9.15
C ILE A 298 -2.70 14.21 8.73
N PHE A 299 -3.77 14.46 7.97
CA PHE A 299 -4.16 15.83 7.58
C PHE A 299 -4.58 16.65 8.80
N LYS A 300 -5.44 16.06 9.65
CA LYS A 300 -5.93 16.67 10.89
C LYS A 300 -4.80 17.08 11.85
N SER A 301 -3.69 16.35 11.85
CA SER A 301 -2.52 16.67 12.68
C SER A 301 -1.93 18.07 12.43
N SER A 302 -2.20 18.68 11.27
CA SER A 302 -1.80 20.06 10.94
C SER A 302 -2.39 21.10 11.89
N VAL A 303 -3.48 20.78 12.61
CA VAL A 303 -4.06 21.67 13.62
C VAL A 303 -3.06 21.98 14.74
N ALA A 304 -2.07 21.13 14.99
CA ALA A 304 -0.97 21.43 15.92
C ALA A 304 -0.23 22.73 15.56
N VAL A 305 -0.13 23.04 14.27
CA VAL A 305 0.46 24.29 13.79
C VAL A 305 -0.37 25.49 14.21
N ALA A 306 -1.71 25.38 14.26
CA ALA A 306 -2.57 26.44 14.77
C ALA A 306 -2.28 26.76 16.24
N VAL A 307 -2.03 25.73 17.06
CA VAL A 307 -1.57 25.88 18.46
C VAL A 307 -0.24 26.63 18.47
N GLY A 308 0.69 26.24 17.59
CA GLY A 308 1.96 26.92 17.41
C GLY A 308 1.81 28.40 17.09
N ILE A 309 0.94 28.76 16.13
CA ILE A 309 0.70 30.14 15.73
C ILE A 309 0.04 30.94 16.87
N ALA A 310 -0.85 30.33 17.65
CA ALA A 310 -1.45 30.99 18.81
C ALA A 310 -0.37 31.35 19.85
N VAL A 311 0.53 30.42 20.15
CA VAL A 311 1.69 30.66 21.03
C VAL A 311 2.62 31.70 20.42
N LEU A 312 2.86 31.65 19.11
CA LEU A 312 3.72 32.60 18.40
C LEU A 312 3.21 34.03 18.60
N LEU A 313 1.91 34.26 18.36
CA LEU A 313 1.30 35.57 18.56
C LEU A 313 1.45 36.04 20.03
N LEU A 314 1.29 35.15 21.00
CA LEU A 314 1.52 35.51 22.41
C LEU A 314 2.97 35.91 22.68
N VAL A 315 3.94 35.14 22.18
CA VAL A 315 5.37 35.40 22.36
C VAL A 315 5.79 36.69 21.64
N LEU A 316 5.32 36.92 20.42
CA LEU A 316 5.59 38.14 19.67
C LEU A 316 5.08 39.38 20.39
N PHE A 317 3.92 39.33 21.04
CA PHE A 317 3.36 40.47 21.76
C PHE A 317 3.91 40.66 23.19
N THR A 318 4.76 39.76 23.67
CA THR A 318 5.31 39.78 25.04
C THR A 318 6.83 39.87 25.07
N LEU A 319 7.52 38.93 24.43
CA LEU A 319 8.97 38.78 24.47
C LEU A 319 9.70 39.75 23.54
N VAL A 320 9.16 40.02 22.34
CA VAL A 320 9.77 40.99 21.41
C VAL A 320 9.77 42.42 21.99
N PRO A 321 8.67 42.96 22.57
CA PRO A 321 8.68 44.24 23.27
C PRO A 321 9.67 44.27 24.44
N PHE A 322 9.88 43.15 25.14
CA PHE A 322 10.89 43.07 26.19
C PHE A 322 12.30 43.37 25.64
N PHE A 323 12.68 42.74 24.52
CA PHE A 323 13.97 43.00 23.89
C PHE A 323 14.08 44.42 23.34
N MET A 324 13.03 44.95 22.70
CA MET A 324 12.99 46.34 22.24
C MET A 324 13.22 47.32 23.40
N ALA A 325 12.53 47.11 24.53
CA ALA A 325 12.57 48.03 25.66
C ALA A 325 13.87 47.93 26.49
N THR A 326 14.56 46.79 26.46
CA THR A 326 15.80 46.55 27.21
C THR A 326 17.04 46.89 26.40
N LEU A 327 17.12 46.43 25.15
CA LEU A 327 18.27 46.63 24.27
C LEU A 327 18.24 47.99 23.56
N LYS A 328 17.07 48.59 23.36
CA LYS A 328 16.91 49.93 22.76
C LYS A 328 17.67 50.02 21.42
N GLU A 329 18.42 51.10 21.20
CA GLU A 329 19.26 51.28 20.00
C GLU A 329 20.37 50.23 19.82
N LYS A 330 20.81 49.55 20.91
CA LYS A 330 21.87 48.53 20.82
C LYS A 330 21.45 47.33 19.99
N LEU A 331 20.13 47.12 19.83
CA LEU A 331 19.59 46.07 18.99
C LEU A 331 20.15 46.13 17.56
N PHE A 332 20.36 47.35 17.03
CA PHE A 332 20.80 47.56 15.66
C PHE A 332 22.32 47.77 15.51
N TRP A 333 23.11 47.47 16.54
CA TRP A 333 24.56 47.62 16.48
C TRP A 333 25.20 46.57 15.56
N PRO A 334 26.23 46.92 14.74
CA PRO A 334 26.89 48.23 14.58
C PRO A 334 26.21 49.18 13.59
N SER A 335 25.21 48.72 12.84
CA SER A 335 24.61 49.46 11.75
C SER A 335 23.40 50.32 12.15
N LYS A 336 23.69 51.56 12.59
CA LYS A 336 22.65 52.55 12.90
C LYS A 336 21.86 53.05 11.68
N LYS A 337 22.43 52.97 10.46
CA LYS A 337 21.85 53.57 9.23
C LYS A 337 21.31 52.60 8.18
N ALA A 338 21.60 51.28 8.24
CA ALA A 338 21.37 50.41 7.07
C ALA A 338 20.01 49.68 6.98
N ALA A 339 18.98 50.05 7.77
CA ALA A 339 17.68 49.36 7.67
C ALA A 339 16.46 50.29 7.74
N SER A 340 16.53 51.47 7.11
CA SER A 340 15.31 52.03 6.52
C SER A 340 15.12 51.29 5.19
N HIS A 341 14.04 50.52 5.03
CA HIS A 341 13.75 49.90 3.74
C HIS A 341 13.68 51.02 2.70
N GLN A 342 14.65 51.05 1.78
CA GLN A 342 14.57 51.96 0.65
C GLN A 342 13.42 51.49 -0.23
N ASP A 343 12.73 52.46 -0.84
CA ASP A 343 11.67 52.21 -1.80
C ASP A 343 12.10 51.18 -2.85
N SER A 344 11.31 50.13 -3.04
CA SER A 344 11.65 49.05 -3.98
C SER A 344 11.56 49.55 -5.42
N LYS A 345 12.70 49.63 -6.11
CA LYS A 345 12.76 50.04 -7.52
C LYS A 345 12.06 49.04 -8.44
N LEU A 346 12.22 47.75 -8.18
CA LEU A 346 11.58 46.68 -8.96
C LEU A 346 10.05 46.72 -8.80
N TRP A 347 9.55 46.82 -7.57
CA TRP A 347 8.11 46.92 -7.34
C TRP A 347 7.51 48.24 -7.79
N ALA A 348 8.26 49.35 -7.77
CA ALA A 348 7.82 50.59 -8.39
C ALA A 348 7.67 50.45 -9.92
N GLN A 349 8.56 49.70 -10.58
CA GLN A 349 8.44 49.41 -12.01
C GLN A 349 7.26 48.48 -12.30
N TYR A 350 7.16 47.35 -11.60
CA TYR A 350 6.07 46.39 -11.77
C TYR A 350 4.72 46.99 -11.41
N GLY A 351 4.61 47.66 -10.27
CA GLY A 351 3.40 48.39 -9.88
C GLY A 351 3.04 49.47 -10.91
N GLY A 352 4.03 50.20 -11.44
CA GLY A 352 3.80 51.16 -12.53
C GLY A 352 3.22 50.51 -13.80
N LEU A 353 3.74 49.34 -14.19
CA LEU A 353 3.23 48.56 -15.33
C LEU A 353 1.80 48.06 -15.07
N SER A 354 1.55 47.41 -13.93
CA SER A 354 0.26 46.83 -13.55
C SER A 354 -0.85 47.87 -13.45
N ILE A 355 -0.52 49.07 -12.96
CA ILE A 355 -1.49 50.16 -12.79
C ILE A 355 -1.77 50.87 -14.12
N ARG A 356 -0.76 51.04 -14.99
CA ARG A 356 -0.90 51.73 -16.28
C ARG A 356 -1.48 50.83 -17.38
N ARG A 357 -1.12 49.55 -17.37
CA ARG A 357 -1.51 48.55 -18.38
C ARG A 357 -1.92 47.24 -17.72
N PRO A 358 -3.09 47.20 -17.03
CA PRO A 358 -3.52 46.05 -16.25
C PRO A 358 -3.67 44.78 -17.09
N LEU A 359 -4.23 44.87 -18.31
CA LEU A 359 -4.35 43.71 -19.21
C LEU A 359 -2.99 43.11 -19.57
N LEU A 360 -1.98 43.95 -19.79
CA LEU A 360 -0.64 43.49 -20.18
C LEU A 360 0.05 42.79 -19.01
N ALA A 361 -0.10 43.30 -17.79
CA ALA A 361 0.39 42.63 -16.58
C ALA A 361 -0.27 41.26 -16.36
N MET A 362 -1.58 41.15 -16.57
CA MET A 362 -2.29 39.86 -16.49
C MET A 362 -1.82 38.86 -17.56
N ILE A 363 -1.59 39.34 -18.79
CA ILE A 363 -1.04 38.49 -19.87
C ILE A 363 0.37 37.99 -19.53
N ILE A 364 1.23 38.82 -18.95
CA ILE A 364 2.58 38.40 -18.53
C ILE A 364 2.49 37.28 -17.49
N VAL A 365 1.63 37.43 -16.48
CA VAL A 365 1.42 36.38 -15.48
C VAL A 365 0.88 35.11 -16.16
N ALA A 366 -0.11 35.24 -17.04
CA ALA A 366 -0.68 34.10 -17.77
C ALA A 366 0.36 33.37 -18.65
N ILE A 367 1.26 34.08 -19.32
CA ILE A 367 2.34 33.47 -20.13
C ILE A 367 3.29 32.63 -19.26
N ILE A 368 3.50 33.03 -18.00
CA ILE A 368 4.39 32.28 -17.09
C ILE A 368 3.65 31.10 -16.48
N THR A 369 2.39 31.28 -16.07
CA THR A 369 1.66 30.28 -15.28
C THR A 369 0.85 29.30 -16.13
N VAL A 370 0.27 29.72 -17.26
CA VAL A 370 -0.66 28.87 -18.03
C VAL A 370 0.04 27.72 -18.74
N PRO A 371 1.20 27.89 -19.41
CA PRO A 371 1.87 26.78 -20.09
C PRO A 371 2.22 25.62 -19.16
N THR A 372 2.67 25.92 -17.94
CA THR A 372 3.00 24.88 -16.94
C THR A 372 1.77 24.13 -16.46
N LEU A 373 0.58 24.74 -16.47
CA LEU A 373 -0.65 24.04 -16.07
C LEU A 373 -1.07 22.95 -17.07
N PHE A 374 -0.63 23.04 -18.34
CA PHE A 374 -0.91 22.01 -19.34
C PHE A 374 0.00 20.77 -19.21
N THR A 375 1.03 20.83 -18.36
CA THR A 375 1.93 19.71 -18.09
C THR A 375 1.65 19.08 -16.72
N TYR A 376 0.49 19.37 -16.12
CA TYR A 376 0.09 18.82 -14.82
C TYR A 376 -0.80 17.61 -15.05
N ASP A 377 -0.33 16.43 -14.67
CA ASP A 377 -1.03 15.16 -14.89
C ASP A 377 -1.63 14.59 -13.60
N ASP A 378 -1.33 15.21 -12.43
CA ASP A 378 -1.82 14.81 -11.09
C ASP A 378 -1.35 13.41 -10.67
N ASP A 379 -0.16 13.01 -11.14
CA ASP A 379 0.45 11.72 -10.82
C ASP A 379 0.89 11.67 -9.35
N LEU A 380 0.22 10.83 -8.56
CA LEU A 380 0.51 10.62 -7.15
C LEU A 380 1.21 9.29 -6.92
N SER A 381 2.30 9.33 -6.16
CA SER A 381 2.99 8.13 -5.69
C SER A 381 2.60 7.81 -4.24
N PHE A 382 2.33 6.53 -4.01
CA PHE A 382 2.13 5.94 -2.68
C PHE A 382 3.32 5.06 -2.28
N ASN A 383 4.42 5.15 -3.03
CA ASN A 383 5.62 4.37 -2.79
C ASN A 383 6.37 4.88 -1.57
N THR A 384 6.18 4.17 -0.45
CA THR A 384 6.82 4.52 0.83
C THR A 384 8.32 4.19 0.80
N VAL A 385 8.76 3.32 -0.11
CA VAL A 385 10.17 2.96 -0.29
C VAL A 385 10.95 4.13 -0.91
N ASP A 386 10.33 4.92 -1.79
CA ASP A 386 10.94 6.12 -2.39
C ASP A 386 11.18 7.24 -1.38
N GLU A 387 10.48 7.24 -0.25
CA GLU A 387 10.73 8.19 0.85
C GLU A 387 12.14 8.01 1.43
N ILE A 388 12.73 6.82 1.25
CA ILE A 388 14.10 6.48 1.63
C ILE A 388 14.96 6.19 0.40
N GLY A 389 16.26 6.45 0.50
CA GLY A 389 17.17 6.19 -0.63
C GLY A 389 17.59 4.72 -0.75
N ALA A 390 18.06 4.31 -1.93
CA ALA A 390 18.63 2.97 -2.21
C ALA A 390 19.85 2.54 -1.36
N LYS A 391 20.27 3.37 -0.39
CA LYS A 391 21.32 3.05 0.57
C LYS A 391 20.88 2.02 1.62
N TYR A 392 19.58 1.99 1.98
CA TYR A 392 19.04 1.15 3.05
C TYR A 392 19.02 -0.33 2.65
N GLU A 393 19.18 -1.20 3.65
CA GLU A 393 19.20 -2.66 3.47
C GLU A 393 17.85 -3.20 3.03
N THR A 394 16.78 -2.71 3.66
CA THR A 394 15.38 -3.06 3.37
C THR A 394 15.00 -2.83 1.90
N VAL A 395 15.40 -1.68 1.35
CA VAL A 395 15.21 -1.32 -0.07
C VAL A 395 15.97 -2.26 -1.00
N LYS A 396 17.22 -2.61 -0.67
CA LYS A 396 18.01 -3.55 -1.48
C LYS A 396 17.44 -4.96 -1.44
N GLY A 397 16.95 -5.39 -0.28
CA GLY A 397 16.23 -6.66 -0.13
C GLY A 397 14.98 -6.70 -1.00
N LEU A 398 14.16 -5.63 -0.95
CA LEU A 398 12.95 -5.53 -1.77
C LEU A 398 13.26 -5.56 -3.27
N ASN A 399 14.25 -4.78 -3.72
CA ASN A 399 14.69 -4.79 -5.11
C ASN A 399 15.22 -6.17 -5.55
N ALA A 400 15.96 -6.88 -4.67
CA ALA A 400 16.44 -8.22 -4.97
C ALA A 400 15.29 -9.25 -5.07
N ILE A 401 14.19 -9.09 -4.31
CA ILE A 401 12.98 -9.89 -4.48
C ILE A 401 12.34 -9.59 -5.84
N SER A 402 12.15 -8.30 -6.14
CA SER A 402 11.57 -7.83 -7.40
C SER A 402 12.33 -8.35 -8.62
N ASP A 403 13.66 -8.25 -8.62
CA ASP A 403 14.54 -8.73 -9.69
C ASP A 403 14.49 -10.27 -9.86
N GLY A 404 14.39 -11.03 -8.75
CA GLY A 404 14.46 -12.48 -8.75
C GLY A 404 13.13 -13.21 -8.99
N PHE A 405 12.04 -12.69 -8.44
CA PHE A 405 10.71 -13.33 -8.42
C PHE A 405 9.65 -12.55 -9.22
N GLY A 406 9.92 -11.28 -9.52
CA GLY A 406 8.98 -10.31 -10.09
C GLY A 406 8.45 -9.34 -9.04
N ALA A 407 8.02 -8.15 -9.47
CA ALA A 407 7.72 -7.03 -8.58
C ALA A 407 6.62 -7.36 -7.54
N GLY A 408 5.52 -7.96 -7.97
CA GLY A 408 4.38 -8.30 -7.10
C GLY A 408 4.55 -9.48 -6.13
N GLU A 409 5.68 -10.19 -6.15
CA GLU A 409 5.95 -11.31 -5.20
C GLU A 409 6.39 -10.85 -3.82
N SER A 410 6.89 -9.62 -3.72
CA SER A 410 7.44 -9.09 -2.47
C SER A 410 6.37 -8.85 -1.40
N LEU A 411 5.22 -8.33 -1.79
CA LEU A 411 4.13 -7.92 -0.90
C LEU A 411 2.78 -8.21 -1.59
N PRO A 412 2.29 -9.47 -1.57
CA PRO A 412 1.05 -9.83 -2.24
C PRO A 412 -0.18 -9.18 -1.58
N VAL A 413 -1.26 -9.06 -2.35
CA VAL A 413 -2.56 -8.59 -1.83
C VAL A 413 -3.25 -9.76 -1.15
N ASN A 414 -3.68 -9.56 0.10
CA ASN A 414 -4.38 -10.59 0.87
C ASN A 414 -5.89 -10.39 0.74
N VAL A 415 -6.61 -11.34 0.15
CA VAL A 415 -8.08 -11.38 0.23
C VAL A 415 -8.47 -12.31 1.36
N ILE A 416 -9.19 -11.81 2.35
CA ILE A 416 -9.58 -12.56 3.54
C ILE A 416 -11.09 -12.71 3.55
N LEU A 417 -11.56 -13.95 3.63
CA LEU A 417 -12.96 -14.29 3.89
C LEU A 417 -13.09 -14.78 5.33
N LYS A 418 -14.04 -14.26 6.07
CA LYS A 418 -14.36 -14.69 7.44
C LYS A 418 -15.84 -15.02 7.56
N SER A 419 -16.15 -16.18 8.13
CA SER A 419 -17.51 -16.61 8.45
C SER A 419 -17.59 -17.11 9.89
N ASP A 420 -18.81 -17.38 10.34
CA ASP A 420 -19.07 -18.11 11.59
C ASP A 420 -19.02 -19.63 11.37
N ASP A 421 -19.25 -20.08 10.13
CA ASP A 421 -19.17 -21.48 9.73
C ASP A 421 -17.75 -21.87 9.25
N ASP A 422 -17.46 -23.17 9.28
CA ASP A 422 -16.22 -23.73 8.73
C ASP A 422 -16.14 -23.51 7.21
N LEU A 423 -15.09 -22.83 6.77
CA LEU A 423 -14.82 -22.50 5.37
C LEU A 423 -13.91 -23.51 4.68
N ILE A 424 -13.34 -24.49 5.39
CA ILE A 424 -12.41 -25.49 4.83
C ILE A 424 -13.06 -26.86 4.84
N THR A 425 -13.98 -27.02 3.89
CA THR A 425 -14.72 -28.27 3.69
C THR A 425 -14.65 -28.70 2.24
N GLU A 426 -14.93 -29.98 1.95
CA GLU A 426 -15.00 -30.48 0.57
C GLU A 426 -16.08 -29.78 -0.26
N LYS A 427 -17.04 -29.09 0.38
CA LYS A 427 -18.07 -28.29 -0.28
C LYS A 427 -17.61 -26.88 -0.62
N THR A 428 -16.81 -26.24 0.24
CA THR A 428 -16.42 -24.83 0.12
C THR A 428 -15.13 -24.64 -0.70
N VAL A 429 -14.19 -25.59 -0.64
CA VAL A 429 -12.93 -25.54 -1.41
C VAL A 429 -13.16 -25.38 -2.93
N PRO A 430 -14.16 -26.03 -3.57
CA PRO A 430 -14.49 -25.76 -4.96
C PRO A 430 -14.89 -24.31 -5.27
N TYR A 431 -15.56 -23.63 -4.34
CA TYR A 431 -15.90 -22.21 -4.50
C TYR A 431 -14.68 -21.31 -4.27
N ALA A 432 -13.76 -21.70 -3.39
CA ALA A 432 -12.47 -21.01 -3.24
C ALA A 432 -11.65 -21.09 -4.53
N GLU A 433 -11.67 -22.24 -5.20
CA GLU A 433 -11.04 -22.40 -6.51
C GLU A 433 -11.73 -21.56 -7.59
N GLN A 434 -13.07 -21.48 -7.58
CA GLN A 434 -13.80 -20.59 -8.46
C GLN A 434 -13.36 -19.13 -8.27
N LEU A 435 -13.26 -18.65 -7.02
CA LEU A 435 -12.77 -17.31 -6.73
C LEU A 435 -11.34 -17.12 -7.24
N SER A 436 -10.44 -18.05 -6.94
CA SER A 436 -9.04 -18.01 -7.42
C SER A 436 -8.97 -17.90 -8.94
N ARG A 437 -9.83 -18.63 -9.67
CA ARG A 437 -9.90 -18.59 -11.14
C ARG A 437 -10.42 -17.27 -11.68
N GLU A 438 -11.41 -16.65 -11.04
CA GLU A 438 -11.91 -15.35 -11.49
C GLU A 438 -10.93 -14.22 -11.19
N LEU A 439 -10.22 -14.29 -10.05
CA LEU A 439 -9.18 -13.33 -9.69
C LEU A 439 -7.98 -13.37 -10.66
N VAL A 440 -7.52 -14.55 -11.08
CA VAL A 440 -6.44 -14.70 -12.08
C VAL A 440 -6.80 -14.13 -13.46
N LYS A 441 -8.08 -13.89 -13.77
CA LYS A 441 -8.50 -13.28 -15.05
C LYS A 441 -8.41 -11.76 -15.06
N ILE A 442 -8.20 -11.14 -13.90
CA ILE A 442 -8.06 -9.70 -13.78
C ILE A 442 -6.73 -9.30 -14.41
N ASP A 443 -6.76 -8.29 -15.28
CA ASP A 443 -5.55 -7.73 -15.87
C ASP A 443 -4.64 -7.18 -14.77
N GLY A 444 -3.34 -7.50 -14.79
CA GLY A 444 -2.39 -7.19 -13.72
C GLY A 444 -2.32 -8.21 -12.57
N VAL A 445 -3.12 -9.29 -12.57
CA VAL A 445 -2.96 -10.41 -11.62
C VAL A 445 -2.16 -11.54 -12.25
N LYS A 446 -0.94 -11.78 -11.72
CA LYS A 446 -0.03 -12.82 -12.19
C LYS A 446 -0.47 -14.22 -11.77
N SER A 447 -0.84 -14.38 -10.51
CA SER A 447 -1.28 -15.67 -9.94
C SER A 447 -1.99 -15.47 -8.60
N VAL A 448 -2.72 -16.49 -8.15
CA VAL A 448 -3.39 -16.50 -6.85
C VAL A 448 -2.99 -17.76 -6.11
N ARG A 449 -2.38 -17.57 -4.94
CA ARG A 449 -2.08 -18.65 -4.00
C ARG A 449 -3.21 -18.78 -2.99
N SER A 450 -3.69 -20.00 -2.81
CA SER A 450 -4.83 -20.32 -1.94
C SER A 450 -4.82 -21.79 -1.56
N ILE A 451 -5.77 -22.22 -0.74
CA ILE A 451 -5.92 -23.63 -0.37
C ILE A 451 -6.09 -24.57 -1.59
N SER A 452 -6.67 -24.10 -2.69
CA SER A 452 -6.83 -24.89 -3.92
C SER A 452 -5.63 -24.80 -4.87
N ARG A 453 -4.76 -23.80 -4.66
CA ARG A 453 -3.56 -23.51 -5.46
C ARG A 453 -2.40 -23.06 -4.57
N PRO A 454 -1.82 -23.93 -3.73
CA PRO A 454 -0.83 -23.49 -2.73
C PRO A 454 0.41 -22.81 -3.33
N THR A 455 0.83 -23.27 -4.52
CA THR A 455 1.96 -22.72 -5.30
C THR A 455 1.55 -21.61 -6.27
N GLY A 456 0.26 -21.29 -6.37
CA GLY A 456 -0.30 -20.45 -7.43
C GLY A 456 -0.65 -21.22 -8.71
N GLU A 457 -0.21 -22.48 -8.82
CA GLU A 457 -0.56 -23.38 -9.93
C GLU A 457 -1.79 -24.23 -9.64
N VAL A 458 -2.47 -24.63 -10.72
CA VAL A 458 -3.67 -25.44 -10.66
C VAL A 458 -3.32 -26.89 -10.31
N ILE A 459 -3.90 -27.43 -9.23
CA ILE A 459 -3.82 -28.87 -8.95
C ILE A 459 -4.77 -29.62 -9.90
N ASN A 460 -4.24 -30.04 -11.03
CA ASN A 460 -5.02 -30.64 -12.11
C ASN A 460 -5.75 -31.94 -11.70
N ASP A 461 -5.28 -32.65 -10.68
CA ASP A 461 -5.87 -33.94 -10.29
C ASP A 461 -7.27 -33.78 -9.65
N PHE A 462 -7.61 -32.59 -9.15
CA PHE A 462 -8.96 -32.31 -8.61
C PHE A 462 -9.95 -31.83 -9.66
N TYR A 463 -9.50 -31.60 -10.88
CA TYR A 463 -10.39 -31.12 -11.94
C TYR A 463 -11.26 -32.23 -12.48
N VAL A 464 -12.54 -31.93 -12.68
CA VAL A 464 -13.54 -32.91 -13.11
C VAL A 464 -13.15 -33.53 -14.47
N ASP A 465 -12.63 -32.75 -15.42
CA ASP A 465 -12.18 -33.27 -16.72
C ASP A 465 -11.05 -34.30 -16.59
N ARG A 466 -10.09 -34.05 -15.69
CA ARG A 466 -8.97 -34.95 -15.40
C ARG A 466 -9.43 -36.21 -14.68
N GLN A 467 -10.33 -36.08 -13.70
CA GLN A 467 -10.91 -37.22 -12.99
C GLN A 467 -11.73 -38.12 -13.92
N LEU A 468 -12.56 -37.54 -14.80
CA LEU A 468 -13.31 -38.30 -15.80
C LEU A 468 -12.37 -39.03 -16.76
N LYS A 469 -11.28 -38.38 -17.17
CA LYS A 469 -10.25 -39.03 -18.00
C LYS A 469 -9.55 -40.18 -17.29
N GLN A 470 -9.19 -40.02 -16.01
CA GLN A 470 -8.59 -41.10 -15.22
C GLN A 470 -9.54 -42.30 -15.07
N VAL A 471 -10.83 -42.04 -14.85
CA VAL A 471 -11.86 -43.10 -14.80
C VAL A 471 -12.02 -43.76 -16.17
N ALA A 472 -12.06 -42.98 -17.26
CA ALA A 472 -12.11 -43.50 -18.63
C ALA A 472 -10.90 -44.38 -18.95
N ASP A 473 -9.68 -43.92 -18.66
CA ASP A 473 -8.44 -44.68 -18.85
C ASP A 473 -8.43 -45.98 -18.03
N GLY A 474 -8.97 -45.95 -16.81
CA GLY A 474 -9.18 -47.13 -15.97
C GLY A 474 -10.15 -48.13 -16.61
N MET A 475 -11.25 -47.66 -17.20
CA MET A 475 -12.21 -48.51 -17.91
C MET A 475 -11.64 -49.06 -19.22
N LYS A 476 -10.87 -48.29 -20.00
CA LYS A 476 -10.17 -48.80 -21.20
C LYS A 476 -9.24 -49.95 -20.88
N LYS A 477 -8.49 -49.85 -19.78
CA LYS A 477 -7.64 -50.95 -19.29
C LYS A 477 -8.46 -52.18 -18.90
N ALA A 478 -9.63 -51.98 -18.28
CA ALA A 478 -10.52 -53.08 -17.96
C ALA A 478 -11.11 -53.74 -19.23
N THR A 479 -11.57 -52.94 -20.21
CA THR A 479 -12.06 -53.42 -21.51
C THR A 479 -11.00 -54.25 -22.23
N ALA A 480 -9.75 -53.76 -22.33
CA ALA A 480 -8.65 -54.51 -22.94
C ALA A 480 -8.40 -55.86 -22.23
N GLY A 481 -8.45 -55.87 -20.89
CA GLY A 481 -8.36 -57.11 -20.12
C GLY A 481 -9.53 -58.07 -20.37
N LEU A 482 -10.74 -57.57 -20.65
CA LEU A 482 -11.89 -58.38 -21.03
C LEU A 482 -11.77 -58.92 -22.46
N THR A 483 -11.19 -58.17 -23.40
CA THR A 483 -10.90 -58.64 -24.76
C THR A 483 -9.92 -59.82 -24.75
N ASP A 484 -8.91 -59.78 -23.87
CA ASP A 484 -7.98 -60.89 -23.67
C ASP A 484 -8.71 -62.15 -23.13
N VAL A 485 -9.61 -61.96 -22.15
CA VAL A 485 -10.47 -63.02 -21.60
C VAL A 485 -11.40 -63.60 -22.69
N GLN A 486 -12.01 -62.76 -23.51
CA GLN A 486 -12.89 -63.14 -24.63
C GLN A 486 -12.15 -63.98 -25.68
N SER A 487 -10.94 -63.56 -26.04
CA SER A 487 -10.06 -64.28 -26.98
C SER A 487 -9.69 -65.67 -26.44
N GLY A 488 -9.41 -65.75 -25.13
CA GLY A 488 -9.20 -67.01 -24.43
C GLY A 488 -10.43 -67.92 -24.47
N LEU A 489 -11.62 -67.39 -24.20
CA LEU A 489 -12.87 -68.17 -24.21
C LEU A 489 -13.24 -68.68 -25.60
N THR A 490 -13.03 -67.87 -26.64
CA THR A 490 -13.20 -68.30 -28.04
C THR A 490 -12.28 -69.48 -28.36
N THR A 491 -11.03 -69.42 -27.89
CA THR A 491 -10.07 -70.54 -28.05
C THR A 491 -10.57 -71.81 -27.34
N VAL A 492 -11.13 -71.68 -26.14
CA VAL A 492 -11.72 -72.81 -25.39
C VAL A 492 -12.96 -73.37 -26.11
N GLU A 493 -13.84 -72.50 -26.62
CA GLU A 493 -15.04 -72.86 -27.38
C GLU A 493 -14.67 -73.62 -28.67
N ASP A 494 -13.72 -73.11 -29.44
CA ASP A 494 -13.21 -73.74 -30.66
C ASP A 494 -12.58 -75.11 -30.38
N ASN A 495 -11.81 -75.23 -29.30
CA ASN A 495 -11.23 -76.50 -28.86
C ASN A 495 -12.33 -77.52 -28.48
N LEU A 496 -13.36 -77.10 -27.73
CA LEU A 496 -14.48 -77.96 -27.35
C LEU A 496 -15.28 -78.42 -28.57
N ASN A 497 -15.59 -77.51 -29.50
CA ASN A 497 -16.29 -77.81 -30.75
C ASN A 497 -15.46 -78.75 -31.65
N GLY A 498 -14.14 -78.53 -31.76
CA GLY A 498 -13.23 -79.41 -32.50
C GLY A 498 -13.22 -80.84 -31.97
N ILE A 499 -13.25 -81.01 -30.64
CA ILE A 499 -13.30 -82.33 -29.98
C ILE A 499 -14.66 -83.02 -30.23
N THR A 500 -15.77 -82.29 -30.26
CA THR A 500 -17.10 -82.87 -30.58
C THR A 500 -17.20 -83.37 -32.03
N GLY A 501 -16.56 -82.69 -32.98
CA GLY A 501 -16.57 -83.07 -34.41
C GLY A 501 -15.72 -84.29 -34.74
N GLN A 502 -14.78 -84.67 -33.87
CA GLN A 502 -13.86 -85.79 -34.05
C GLN A 502 -13.64 -86.54 -32.73
N LEU A 503 -14.71 -87.06 -32.10
CA LEU A 503 -14.58 -87.92 -30.91
C LEU A 503 -13.68 -89.13 -31.24
N PRO A 504 -12.44 -89.20 -30.75
CA PRO A 504 -11.50 -90.22 -31.20
C PRO A 504 -11.84 -91.57 -30.55
N ALA A 505 -11.85 -92.64 -31.34
CA ALA A 505 -11.99 -94.01 -30.84
C ALA A 505 -10.62 -94.72 -30.83
N GLY A 506 -10.35 -95.53 -29.80
CA GLY A 506 -9.08 -96.26 -29.66
C GLY A 506 -7.93 -95.40 -29.11
N ASP A 507 -6.70 -95.61 -29.57
CA ASP A 507 -5.45 -94.97 -29.07
C ASP A 507 -5.44 -93.42 -29.11
N ALA A 508 -6.42 -92.79 -29.76
CA ALA A 508 -6.58 -91.35 -29.84
C ALA A 508 -7.44 -90.73 -28.70
N ALA A 509 -8.05 -91.54 -27.83
CA ALA A 509 -8.84 -91.06 -26.69
C ALA A 509 -8.00 -90.30 -25.64
N SER A 510 -6.73 -90.68 -25.47
CA SER A 510 -5.78 -89.97 -24.59
C SER A 510 -5.42 -88.57 -25.11
N ALA A 511 -5.46 -88.35 -26.43
CA ALA A 511 -5.25 -87.04 -27.03
C ALA A 511 -6.47 -86.12 -26.84
N GLY A 512 -7.70 -86.66 -26.91
CA GLY A 512 -8.91 -85.91 -26.58
C GLY A 512 -8.98 -85.54 -25.09
N ALA A 513 -8.57 -86.45 -24.20
CA ALA A 513 -8.49 -86.17 -22.76
C ALA A 513 -7.45 -85.08 -22.42
N SER A 514 -6.29 -85.08 -23.09
CA SER A 514 -5.27 -84.04 -22.89
C SER A 514 -5.70 -82.68 -23.44
N GLN A 515 -6.42 -82.65 -24.57
CA GLN A 515 -6.99 -81.42 -25.12
C GLN A 515 -8.11 -80.84 -24.24
N LEU A 516 -8.98 -81.67 -23.67
CA LEU A 516 -9.97 -81.21 -22.67
C LEU A 516 -9.26 -80.70 -21.40
N GLN A 517 -8.20 -81.36 -20.94
CA GLN A 517 -7.43 -80.86 -19.81
C GLN A 517 -6.78 -79.50 -20.11
N GLN A 518 -6.25 -79.30 -21.32
CA GLN A 518 -5.73 -77.99 -21.76
C GLN A 518 -6.84 -76.92 -21.83
N ALA A 519 -8.05 -77.28 -22.26
CA ALA A 519 -9.20 -76.37 -22.24
C ALA A 519 -9.62 -76.00 -20.80
N ALA A 520 -9.57 -76.94 -19.86
CA ALA A 520 -9.83 -76.68 -18.44
C ALA A 520 -8.74 -75.81 -17.78
N ASP A 521 -7.46 -76.04 -18.12
CA ASP A 521 -6.35 -75.22 -17.64
C ASP A 521 -6.42 -73.80 -18.22
N GLY A 522 -6.78 -73.68 -19.51
CA GLY A 522 -7.06 -72.41 -20.19
C GLY A 522 -8.19 -71.62 -19.53
N LEU A 523 -9.31 -72.27 -19.21
CA LEU A 523 -10.39 -71.65 -18.42
C LEU A 523 -9.93 -71.21 -17.03
N GLY A 524 -9.06 -71.97 -16.38
CA GLY A 524 -8.47 -71.58 -15.10
C GLY A 524 -7.68 -70.28 -15.18
N GLN A 525 -6.86 -70.11 -16.22
CA GLN A 525 -6.11 -68.88 -16.47
C GLN A 525 -7.02 -67.69 -16.78
N ILE A 526 -8.03 -67.89 -17.63
CA ILE A 526 -9.03 -66.87 -17.97
C ILE A 526 -9.81 -66.43 -16.72
N ASN A 527 -10.20 -67.36 -15.86
CA ASN A 527 -10.92 -67.06 -14.63
C ASN A 527 -10.06 -66.23 -13.65
N GLN A 528 -8.76 -66.48 -13.60
CA GLN A 528 -7.82 -65.68 -12.82
C GLN A 528 -7.68 -64.26 -13.37
N GLN A 529 -7.59 -64.10 -14.70
CA GLN A 529 -7.58 -62.79 -15.35
C GLN A 529 -8.89 -62.02 -15.13
N LEU A 530 -10.04 -62.68 -15.26
CA LEU A 530 -11.36 -62.09 -14.98
C LEU A 530 -11.46 -61.59 -13.54
N THR A 531 -10.89 -62.33 -12.58
CA THR A 531 -10.82 -61.92 -11.17
C THR A 531 -9.96 -60.67 -10.99
N LEU A 532 -8.81 -60.58 -11.67
CA LEU A 532 -7.95 -59.39 -11.63
C LEU A 532 -8.62 -58.16 -12.25
N VAL A 533 -9.33 -58.34 -13.37
CA VAL A 533 -10.14 -57.28 -14.00
C VAL A 533 -11.27 -56.86 -13.07
N GLY A 534 -11.95 -57.80 -12.41
CA GLY A 534 -12.99 -57.54 -11.42
C GLY A 534 -12.47 -56.77 -10.19
N GLN A 535 -11.29 -57.11 -9.69
CA GLN A 535 -10.61 -56.38 -8.61
C GLN A 535 -10.19 -54.97 -9.06
N GLY A 536 -9.70 -54.83 -10.29
CA GLY A 536 -9.39 -53.53 -10.90
C GLY A 536 -10.63 -52.64 -10.99
N LEU A 537 -11.77 -53.19 -11.43
CA LEU A 537 -13.06 -52.49 -11.50
C LEU A 537 -13.68 -52.22 -10.12
N GLN A 538 -13.39 -53.02 -9.09
CA GLN A 538 -13.81 -52.72 -7.72
C GLN A 538 -13.13 -51.47 -7.16
N SER A 539 -11.88 -51.22 -7.56
CA SER A 539 -11.12 -50.07 -7.09
C SER A 539 -11.70 -48.71 -7.57
N THR A 540 -12.52 -48.70 -8.63
CA THR A 540 -13.14 -47.49 -9.17
C THR A 540 -14.47 -47.12 -8.48
N GLN A 541 -14.94 -47.92 -7.52
CA GLN A 541 -16.15 -47.76 -6.67
C GLN A 541 -17.51 -47.48 -7.38
N ASN A 542 -17.54 -47.28 -8.69
CA ASN A 542 -18.69 -46.72 -9.40
C ASN A 542 -19.47 -47.72 -10.26
N ILE A 543 -19.03 -48.99 -10.35
CA ILE A 543 -19.68 -50.00 -11.22
C ILE A 543 -19.97 -51.35 -10.51
N PRO A 544 -20.66 -51.36 -9.34
CA PRO A 544 -20.88 -52.57 -8.55
C PRO A 544 -21.71 -53.63 -9.27
N GLN A 545 -22.60 -53.23 -10.19
CA GLN A 545 -23.39 -54.17 -10.99
C GLN A 545 -22.51 -54.96 -11.98
N THR A 546 -21.56 -54.32 -12.66
CA THR A 546 -20.64 -54.99 -13.58
C THR A 546 -19.71 -55.94 -12.84
N VAL A 547 -19.20 -55.53 -11.68
CA VAL A 547 -18.41 -56.41 -10.79
C VAL A 547 -19.23 -57.63 -10.35
N GLY A 548 -20.51 -57.44 -9.99
CA GLY A 548 -21.42 -58.54 -9.64
C GLY A 548 -21.61 -59.54 -10.79
N THR A 549 -21.78 -59.03 -12.02
CA THR A 549 -21.91 -59.85 -13.23
C THR A 549 -20.61 -60.59 -13.56
N LEU A 550 -19.44 -59.95 -13.43
CA LEU A 550 -18.14 -60.59 -13.60
C LEU A 550 -17.88 -61.70 -12.57
N ASN A 551 -18.29 -61.50 -11.32
CA ASN A 551 -18.20 -62.52 -10.28
C ASN A 551 -19.15 -63.70 -10.55
N ALA A 552 -20.37 -63.43 -11.03
CA ALA A 552 -21.29 -64.50 -11.43
C ALA A 552 -20.74 -65.31 -12.61
N LEU A 553 -20.14 -64.62 -13.59
CA LEU A 553 -19.47 -65.24 -14.73
C LEU A 553 -18.26 -66.07 -14.30
N SER A 554 -17.42 -65.56 -13.39
CA SER A 554 -16.32 -66.32 -12.78
C SER A 554 -16.81 -67.64 -12.15
N GLY A 555 -17.93 -67.57 -11.41
CA GLY A 555 -18.57 -68.74 -10.83
C GLY A 555 -19.07 -69.75 -11.88
N GLN A 556 -19.66 -69.27 -12.98
CA GLN A 556 -20.08 -70.12 -14.10
C GLN A 556 -18.89 -70.76 -14.82
N LEU A 557 -17.84 -70.00 -15.10
CA LEU A 557 -16.61 -70.51 -15.72
C LEU A 557 -15.93 -71.58 -14.85
N SER A 558 -15.94 -71.41 -13.52
CA SER A 558 -15.43 -72.42 -12.59
C SER A 558 -16.25 -73.72 -12.61
N GLN A 559 -17.58 -73.63 -12.73
CA GLN A 559 -18.44 -74.81 -12.91
C GLN A 559 -18.18 -75.52 -14.24
N VAL A 560 -18.02 -74.76 -15.33
CA VAL A 560 -17.68 -75.30 -16.65
C VAL A 560 -16.29 -75.96 -16.63
N GLN A 561 -15.29 -75.32 -16.02
CA GLN A 561 -13.95 -75.86 -15.82
C GLN A 561 -14.00 -77.22 -15.11
N ALA A 562 -14.74 -77.31 -13.99
CA ALA A 562 -14.91 -78.57 -13.26
C ALA A 562 -15.59 -79.64 -14.12
N GLY A 563 -16.58 -79.27 -14.94
CA GLY A 563 -17.24 -80.15 -15.89
C GLY A 563 -16.31 -80.68 -16.98
N ILE A 564 -15.43 -79.84 -17.54
CA ILE A 564 -14.42 -80.23 -18.53
C ILE A 564 -13.38 -81.16 -17.91
N SER A 565 -12.87 -80.85 -16.70
CA SER A 565 -11.93 -81.73 -16.00
C SER A 565 -12.55 -83.10 -15.68
N GLN A 566 -13.83 -83.12 -15.30
CA GLN A 566 -14.57 -84.36 -15.09
C GLN A 566 -14.72 -85.14 -16.41
N ALA A 567 -15.06 -84.46 -17.52
CA ALA A 567 -15.14 -85.07 -18.84
C ALA A 567 -13.78 -85.62 -19.32
N ALA A 568 -12.67 -84.90 -19.12
CA ALA A 568 -11.32 -85.34 -19.43
C ALA A 568 -10.94 -86.62 -18.68
N SER A 569 -11.25 -86.68 -17.38
CA SER A 569 -11.02 -87.88 -16.54
C SER A 569 -11.91 -89.07 -16.91
N GLY A 570 -13.13 -88.81 -17.39
CA GLY A 570 -14.06 -89.82 -17.88
C GLY A 570 -13.59 -90.46 -19.19
N ILE A 571 -13.08 -89.67 -20.14
CA ILE A 571 -12.47 -90.17 -21.38
C ILE A 571 -11.24 -91.03 -21.09
N ALA A 572 -10.41 -90.65 -20.11
CA ALA A 572 -9.21 -91.37 -19.75
C ALA A 572 -9.45 -92.73 -19.06
N SER A 573 -10.64 -92.97 -18.49
CA SER A 573 -10.93 -94.14 -17.65
C SER A 573 -11.91 -95.15 -18.24
N GLN A 574 -12.81 -94.75 -19.16
CA GLN A 574 -13.76 -95.66 -19.83
C GLN A 574 -13.91 -95.31 -21.31
N GLY A 575 -13.51 -96.23 -22.20
CA GLY A 575 -13.69 -96.06 -23.64
C GLY A 575 -15.16 -95.86 -24.05
N ALA A 576 -15.48 -94.65 -24.50
CA ALA A 576 -16.59 -94.21 -25.36
C ALA A 576 -18.03 -94.68 -25.04
N GLN A 577 -18.76 -93.88 -24.26
CA GLN A 577 -20.17 -93.54 -24.56
C GLN A 577 -20.21 -92.22 -25.36
N ALA A 578 -19.79 -92.28 -26.62
CA ALA A 578 -19.59 -91.10 -27.48
C ALA A 578 -20.85 -90.21 -27.62
N GLY A 579 -22.05 -90.79 -27.59
CA GLY A 579 -23.31 -90.04 -27.79
C GLY A 579 -23.75 -89.15 -26.62
N GLN A 580 -23.51 -89.57 -25.37
CA GLN A 580 -23.85 -88.78 -24.17
C GLN A 580 -22.76 -87.75 -23.84
N LEU A 581 -21.51 -88.06 -24.14
CA LEU A 581 -20.40 -87.15 -23.95
C LEU A 581 -20.39 -86.02 -24.99
N GLY A 582 -20.70 -86.33 -26.25
CA GLY A 582 -20.82 -85.33 -27.31
C GLY A 582 -21.87 -84.27 -27.00
N SER A 583 -23.06 -84.69 -26.53
CA SER A 583 -24.12 -83.75 -26.12
C SER A 583 -23.74 -82.92 -24.89
N GLY A 584 -23.04 -83.49 -23.91
CA GLY A 584 -22.51 -82.75 -22.76
C GLY A 584 -21.43 -81.73 -23.15
N LEU A 585 -20.51 -82.10 -24.04
CA LEU A 585 -19.47 -81.19 -24.56
C LEU A 585 -20.05 -80.06 -25.43
N THR A 586 -21.07 -80.35 -26.24
CA THR A 586 -21.83 -79.32 -26.96
C THR A 586 -22.51 -78.36 -25.99
N GLN A 587 -23.15 -78.87 -24.92
CA GLN A 587 -23.79 -78.02 -23.91
C GLN A 587 -22.77 -77.16 -23.14
N LEU A 588 -21.56 -77.66 -22.92
CA LEU A 588 -20.46 -76.90 -22.33
C LEU A 588 -19.92 -75.84 -23.30
N ALA A 589 -19.72 -76.18 -24.58
CA ALA A 589 -19.33 -75.24 -25.62
C ALA A 589 -20.37 -74.12 -25.79
N ASP A 590 -21.66 -74.46 -25.81
CA ASP A 590 -22.77 -73.50 -25.82
C ASP A 590 -22.77 -72.60 -24.56
N GLY A 591 -22.42 -73.16 -23.40
CA GLY A 591 -22.27 -72.41 -22.14
C GLY A 591 -21.10 -71.43 -22.17
N VAL A 592 -19.95 -71.84 -22.74
CA VAL A 592 -18.79 -70.96 -22.98
C VAL A 592 -19.14 -69.88 -24.00
N GLY A 593 -19.83 -70.22 -25.08
CA GLY A 593 -20.31 -69.25 -26.08
C GLY A 593 -21.30 -68.23 -25.50
N GLN A 594 -22.19 -68.65 -24.58
CA GLN A 594 -23.07 -67.73 -23.85
C GLN A 594 -22.31 -66.80 -22.90
N ALA A 595 -21.29 -67.32 -22.19
CA ALA A 595 -20.39 -66.53 -21.36
C ALA A 595 -19.61 -65.49 -22.20
N ASN A 596 -19.12 -65.91 -23.37
CA ASN A 596 -18.43 -65.07 -24.34
C ASN A 596 -19.34 -63.95 -24.87
N ALA A 597 -20.57 -64.27 -25.25
CA ALA A 597 -21.57 -63.28 -25.68
C ALA A 597 -21.99 -62.31 -24.54
N GLY A 598 -22.00 -62.77 -23.29
CA GLY A 598 -22.20 -61.94 -22.12
C GLY A 598 -21.07 -60.94 -21.91
N LEU A 599 -19.82 -61.39 -22.08
CA LEU A 599 -18.63 -60.53 -22.02
C LEU A 599 -18.62 -59.47 -23.12
N THR A 600 -18.96 -59.81 -24.36
CA THR A 600 -19.04 -58.83 -25.46
C THR A 600 -20.02 -57.69 -25.15
N LYS A 601 -21.14 -57.98 -24.48
CA LYS A 601 -22.08 -56.93 -24.04
C LYS A 601 -21.50 -56.03 -22.95
N ILE A 602 -20.74 -56.60 -22.02
CA ILE A 602 -20.07 -55.84 -20.95
C ILE A 602 -18.95 -54.98 -21.53
N GLU A 603 -18.14 -55.56 -22.43
CA GLU A 603 -17.07 -54.90 -23.15
C GLU A 603 -17.58 -53.69 -23.93
N SER A 604 -18.58 -53.89 -24.80
CA SER A 604 -19.21 -52.80 -25.57
C SER A 604 -19.83 -51.73 -24.67
N GLY A 605 -20.50 -52.12 -23.57
CA GLY A 605 -21.06 -51.14 -22.64
C GLY A 605 -19.98 -50.34 -21.87
N LEU A 606 -18.88 -50.98 -21.48
CA LEU A 606 -17.74 -50.30 -20.84
C LEU A 606 -17.00 -49.39 -21.82
N GLU A 607 -16.87 -49.82 -23.09
CA GLU A 607 -16.29 -49.02 -24.17
C GLU A 607 -17.13 -47.77 -24.44
N ASP A 608 -18.46 -47.91 -24.59
CA ASP A 608 -19.38 -46.78 -24.77
C ASP A 608 -19.29 -45.75 -23.63
N ILE A 609 -19.26 -46.21 -22.37
CA ILE A 609 -19.13 -45.32 -21.20
C ILE A 609 -17.76 -44.68 -21.17
N SER A 610 -16.69 -45.45 -21.43
CA SER A 610 -15.32 -44.95 -21.52
C SER A 610 -15.18 -43.84 -22.55
N ASP A 611 -15.78 -44.02 -23.73
CA ASP A 611 -15.72 -43.03 -24.80
C ASP A 611 -16.55 -41.81 -24.45
N LEU A 612 -17.74 -41.97 -23.88
CA LEU A 612 -18.51 -40.85 -23.34
C LEU A 612 -17.73 -40.06 -22.28
N LEU A 613 -17.10 -40.74 -21.31
CA LEU A 613 -16.29 -40.07 -20.28
C LEU A 613 -15.04 -39.42 -20.88
N THR A 614 -14.44 -40.01 -21.91
CA THR A 614 -13.31 -39.42 -22.66
C THR A 614 -13.75 -38.16 -23.37
N GLU A 615 -14.89 -38.17 -24.06
CA GLU A 615 -15.47 -37.00 -24.73
C GLU A 615 -15.82 -35.90 -23.72
N MET A 616 -16.47 -36.25 -22.61
CA MET A 616 -16.75 -35.32 -21.52
C MET A 616 -15.47 -34.74 -20.92
N GLY A 617 -14.44 -35.57 -20.68
CA GLY A 617 -13.14 -35.14 -20.19
C GLY A 617 -12.35 -34.27 -21.18
N GLN A 618 -12.72 -34.26 -22.46
CA GLN A 618 -12.15 -33.37 -23.48
C GLN A 618 -12.97 -32.08 -23.68
N ALA A 619 -14.20 -32.03 -23.18
CA ALA A 619 -15.07 -30.87 -23.34
C ALA A 619 -14.64 -29.70 -22.43
N THR A 620 -14.38 -28.53 -23.02
CA THR A 620 -13.98 -27.32 -22.30
C THR A 620 -15.03 -26.86 -21.27
N SER A 621 -16.31 -27.14 -21.53
CA SER A 621 -17.41 -26.86 -20.61
C SER A 621 -17.30 -27.64 -19.30
N ILE A 622 -16.80 -28.87 -19.34
CA ILE A 622 -16.60 -29.70 -18.15
C ILE A 622 -15.45 -29.17 -17.31
N ARG A 623 -14.33 -28.75 -17.93
CA ARG A 623 -13.25 -28.06 -17.21
C ARG A 623 -13.74 -26.78 -16.53
N GLY A 624 -14.71 -26.09 -17.13
CA GLY A 624 -15.37 -24.91 -16.56
C GLY A 624 -16.17 -25.19 -15.28
N THR A 625 -16.58 -26.44 -15.03
CA THR A 625 -17.30 -26.83 -13.79
C THR A 625 -16.39 -26.78 -12.55
N GLY A 626 -15.08 -26.73 -12.74
CA GLY A 626 -14.10 -26.53 -11.66
C GLY A 626 -13.59 -27.83 -11.07
N VAL A 627 -13.37 -27.81 -9.75
CA VAL A 627 -12.78 -28.92 -9.00
C VAL A 627 -13.82 -29.70 -8.21
N PHE A 628 -13.56 -30.99 -8.05
CA PHE A 628 -14.27 -31.87 -7.15
C PHE A 628 -13.28 -32.43 -6.13
N VAL A 629 -13.56 -32.19 -4.85
CA VAL A 629 -12.75 -32.68 -3.73
C VAL A 629 -13.46 -33.91 -3.15
N PRO A 630 -12.90 -35.13 -3.28
CA PRO A 630 -13.47 -36.32 -2.66
C PRO A 630 -13.48 -36.20 -1.14
N LYS A 631 -14.42 -36.90 -0.48
CA LYS A 631 -14.46 -36.98 0.99
C LYS A 631 -13.13 -37.46 1.56
N ASP A 632 -12.77 -36.94 2.73
CA ASP A 632 -11.56 -37.28 3.49
C ASP A 632 -10.24 -36.80 2.85
N THR A 633 -10.28 -36.18 1.65
CA THR A 633 -9.09 -35.67 0.97
C THR A 633 -8.38 -34.59 1.80
N LEU A 634 -9.15 -33.71 2.45
CA LEU A 634 -8.61 -32.64 3.29
C LEU A 634 -7.99 -33.14 4.60
N SER A 635 -8.27 -34.40 4.97
CA SER A 635 -7.68 -35.04 6.16
C SER A 635 -6.31 -35.67 5.89
N ASP A 636 -5.86 -35.70 4.63
CA ASP A 636 -4.53 -36.19 4.28
C ASP A 636 -3.44 -35.26 4.84
N LYS A 637 -2.36 -35.85 5.37
CA LYS A 637 -1.20 -35.10 5.87
C LYS A 637 -0.58 -34.20 4.79
N ALA A 638 -0.72 -34.56 3.51
CA ALA A 638 -0.26 -33.76 2.39
C ALA A 638 -0.95 -32.39 2.30
N PHE A 639 -2.18 -32.24 2.80
CA PHE A 639 -2.92 -30.96 2.78
C PHE A 639 -2.67 -30.08 3.99
N LYS A 640 -2.10 -30.64 5.06
CA LYS A 640 -1.87 -29.91 6.30
C LYS A 640 -1.09 -28.60 6.10
N PRO A 641 0.00 -28.53 5.31
CA PRO A 641 0.72 -27.27 5.08
C PRO A 641 -0.13 -26.20 4.39
N ALA A 642 -0.99 -26.59 3.43
CA ALA A 642 -1.89 -25.66 2.76
C ALA A 642 -3.00 -25.16 3.69
N ILE A 643 -3.54 -26.03 4.55
CA ILE A 643 -4.53 -25.64 5.57
C ILE A 643 -3.87 -24.69 6.57
N ASP A 644 -2.70 -25.04 7.12
CA ASP A 644 -2.03 -24.22 8.13
C ASP A 644 -1.67 -22.81 7.58
N ARG A 645 -1.38 -22.69 6.27
CA ARG A 645 -1.05 -21.39 5.63
C ARG A 645 -2.26 -20.54 5.24
N TYR A 646 -3.33 -21.15 4.74
CA TYR A 646 -4.47 -20.43 4.13
C TYR A 646 -5.75 -20.47 4.99
N ALA A 647 -5.81 -21.29 6.03
CA ALA A 647 -6.85 -21.23 7.05
C ALA A 647 -6.52 -20.18 8.10
N ILE A 648 -7.53 -19.45 8.56
CA ILE A 648 -7.42 -18.58 9.74
C ILE A 648 -8.56 -18.88 10.72
N ASP A 649 -8.36 -18.52 12.00
CA ASP A 649 -9.35 -18.64 13.08
C ASP A 649 -10.02 -20.03 13.15
N GLN A 650 -9.21 -21.08 13.29
CA GLN A 650 -9.71 -22.47 13.39
C GLN A 650 -10.61 -22.87 12.19
N GLN A 651 -10.19 -22.53 10.97
CA GLN A 651 -10.86 -22.87 9.69
C GLN A 651 -12.14 -22.06 9.38
N THR A 652 -12.52 -21.11 10.23
CA THR A 652 -13.66 -20.22 9.98
C THR A 652 -13.31 -19.01 9.11
N GLY A 653 -12.04 -18.85 8.73
CA GLY A 653 -11.63 -17.91 7.70
C GLY A 653 -10.67 -18.51 6.67
N LEU A 654 -10.62 -17.88 5.51
CA LEU A 654 -9.83 -18.30 4.35
C LEU A 654 -9.05 -17.11 3.80
N LYS A 655 -7.74 -17.30 3.57
CA LYS A 655 -6.82 -16.30 3.02
C LYS A 655 -6.44 -16.67 1.58
N PHE A 656 -6.47 -15.69 0.68
CA PHE A 656 -5.94 -15.78 -0.68
C PHE A 656 -4.82 -14.75 -0.84
N GLU A 657 -3.66 -15.18 -1.29
CA GLU A 657 -2.53 -14.32 -1.63
C GLU A 657 -2.55 -14.07 -3.14
N VAL A 658 -2.96 -12.87 -3.54
CA VAL A 658 -3.04 -12.43 -4.93
C VAL A 658 -1.73 -11.74 -5.30
N ILE A 659 -0.98 -12.36 -6.19
CA ILE A 659 0.32 -11.85 -6.66
C ILE A 659 0.08 -11.02 -7.90
N LEU A 660 0.50 -9.77 -7.85
CA LEU A 660 0.35 -8.81 -8.95
C LEU A 660 1.49 -8.95 -9.96
N GLU A 661 1.27 -8.48 -11.19
CA GLU A 661 2.32 -8.34 -12.21
C GLU A 661 3.18 -7.10 -11.93
N ASP A 662 2.54 -6.03 -11.49
CA ASP A 662 3.15 -4.73 -11.22
C ASP A 662 3.80 -4.64 -9.83
N ASP A 663 4.55 -3.57 -9.61
CA ASP A 663 5.11 -3.25 -8.28
C ASP A 663 3.96 -2.97 -7.30
N PRO A 664 3.94 -3.59 -6.09
CA PRO A 664 2.88 -3.37 -5.10
C PRO A 664 2.66 -1.92 -4.68
N TYR A 665 3.64 -1.04 -4.87
CA TYR A 665 3.54 0.39 -4.60
C TYR A 665 3.07 1.23 -5.79
N SER A 666 2.95 0.63 -6.99
CA SER A 666 2.64 1.37 -8.20
C SER A 666 1.16 1.79 -8.29
N PRO A 667 0.85 2.85 -9.05
CA PRO A 667 -0.54 3.25 -9.33
C PRO A 667 -1.37 2.14 -10.02
N GLU A 668 -0.76 1.31 -10.85
CA GLU A 668 -1.40 0.17 -11.53
C GLU A 668 -1.84 -0.89 -10.52
N ALA A 669 -0.98 -1.24 -9.56
CA ALA A 669 -1.33 -2.18 -8.49
C ALA A 669 -2.53 -1.71 -7.67
N ILE A 670 -2.62 -0.41 -7.37
CA ILE A 670 -3.77 0.20 -6.68
C ILE A 670 -5.07 0.03 -7.49
N GLN A 671 -5.01 0.20 -8.82
CA GLN A 671 -6.18 -0.01 -9.70
C GLN A 671 -6.58 -1.49 -9.76
N THR A 672 -5.60 -2.39 -9.83
CA THR A 672 -5.82 -3.84 -9.82
C THR A 672 -6.50 -4.29 -8.52
N VAL A 673 -6.14 -3.71 -7.37
CA VAL A 673 -6.84 -3.96 -6.10
C VAL A 673 -8.31 -3.58 -6.19
N ALA A 674 -8.66 -2.42 -6.76
CA ALA A 674 -10.06 -2.03 -6.92
C ALA A 674 -10.84 -3.06 -7.77
N ALA A 675 -10.22 -3.59 -8.84
CA ALA A 675 -10.80 -4.65 -9.65
C ALA A 675 -10.92 -6.00 -8.90
N ILE A 676 -9.95 -6.33 -8.04
CA ILE A 676 -10.00 -7.50 -7.14
C ILE A 676 -11.20 -7.37 -6.19
N LYS A 677 -11.39 -6.20 -5.56
CA LYS A 677 -12.51 -5.93 -4.67
C LYS A 677 -13.86 -6.13 -5.38
N GLU A 678 -14.02 -5.55 -6.57
CA GLU A 678 -15.24 -5.67 -7.37
C GLU A 678 -15.51 -7.12 -7.83
N THR A 679 -14.48 -7.81 -8.30
CA THR A 679 -14.59 -9.20 -8.79
C THR A 679 -14.93 -10.17 -7.66
N THR A 680 -14.29 -10.00 -6.50
CA THR A 680 -14.59 -10.81 -5.29
C THR A 680 -16.05 -10.62 -4.88
N ALA A 681 -16.50 -9.37 -4.73
CA ALA A 681 -17.88 -9.05 -4.34
C ALA A 681 -18.94 -9.58 -5.32
N LYS A 682 -18.60 -9.73 -6.60
CA LYS A 682 -19.47 -10.37 -7.61
C LYS A 682 -19.44 -11.89 -7.51
N THR A 683 -18.27 -12.48 -7.27
CA THR A 683 -18.05 -13.93 -7.35
C THR A 683 -18.61 -14.67 -6.15
N ILE A 684 -18.59 -14.07 -4.97
CA ILE A 684 -19.11 -14.70 -3.75
C ILE A 684 -20.64 -14.74 -3.66
N LYS A 685 -21.35 -13.92 -4.46
CA LYS A 685 -22.83 -13.88 -4.45
C LYS A 685 -23.42 -15.19 -4.95
N GLY A 686 -24.42 -15.73 -4.25
CA GLY A 686 -25.02 -17.01 -4.57
C GLY A 686 -24.14 -18.22 -4.26
N THR A 687 -23.06 -18.03 -3.48
CA THR A 687 -22.17 -19.09 -3.02
C THR A 687 -22.25 -19.21 -1.49
N PRO A 688 -21.68 -20.27 -0.88
CA PRO A 688 -21.56 -20.36 0.58
C PRO A 688 -20.78 -19.21 1.24
N PHE A 689 -20.09 -18.36 0.46
CA PHE A 689 -19.36 -17.19 0.96
C PHE A 689 -20.15 -15.88 0.90
N GLU A 690 -21.44 -15.91 0.51
CA GLU A 690 -22.24 -14.68 0.32
C GLU A 690 -22.39 -13.86 1.62
N ASP A 691 -22.55 -14.53 2.75
CA ASP A 691 -22.69 -13.91 4.07
C ASP A 691 -21.34 -13.71 4.78
N SER A 692 -20.22 -14.10 4.16
CA SER A 692 -18.88 -13.94 4.74
C SER A 692 -18.46 -12.48 4.75
N SER A 693 -17.81 -12.06 5.83
CA SER A 693 -17.10 -10.78 5.88
C SER A 693 -15.84 -10.87 5.01
N VAL A 694 -15.71 -9.95 4.05
CA VAL A 694 -14.54 -9.84 3.17
C VAL A 694 -13.70 -8.64 3.57
N ALA A 695 -12.38 -8.84 3.66
CA ALA A 695 -11.42 -7.78 3.89
C ALA A 695 -10.17 -7.97 3.01
N TYR A 696 -9.42 -6.88 2.79
CA TYR A 696 -8.32 -6.85 1.83
C TYR A 696 -7.06 -6.27 2.47
N GLY A 697 -6.04 -7.08 2.70
CA GLY A 697 -4.76 -6.67 3.28
C GLY A 697 -3.63 -6.55 2.25
N GLY A 698 -2.44 -6.22 2.74
CA GLY A 698 -1.24 -6.01 1.92
C GLY A 698 -1.09 -4.56 1.46
N ILE A 699 0.13 -4.18 1.09
CA ILE A 699 0.50 -2.78 0.88
C ILE A 699 -0.29 -2.09 -0.23
N SER A 700 -0.59 -2.78 -1.33
CA SER A 700 -1.41 -2.21 -2.42
C SER A 700 -2.84 -1.93 -1.96
N SER A 701 -3.37 -2.73 -1.02
CA SER A 701 -4.70 -2.49 -0.42
C SER A 701 -4.67 -1.30 0.53
N VAL A 702 -3.63 -1.19 1.37
CA VAL A 702 -3.39 -0.02 2.22
C VAL A 702 -3.29 1.24 1.36
N ASN A 703 -2.53 1.19 0.25
CA ASN A 703 -2.37 2.32 -0.66
C ASN A 703 -3.67 2.66 -1.42
N SER A 704 -4.47 1.66 -1.78
CA SER A 704 -5.80 1.87 -2.36
C SER A 704 -6.75 2.59 -1.40
N ASP A 705 -6.84 2.12 -0.15
CA ASP A 705 -7.65 2.75 0.88
C ASP A 705 -7.13 4.16 1.24
N LEU A 706 -5.81 4.34 1.27
CA LEU A 706 -5.17 5.63 1.48
C LEU A 706 -5.48 6.60 0.33
N ASN A 707 -5.44 6.15 -0.92
CA ASN A 707 -5.80 6.97 -2.07
C ASN A 707 -7.26 7.46 -1.99
N ASP A 708 -8.19 6.58 -1.66
CA ASP A 708 -9.61 6.93 -1.54
C ASP A 708 -9.87 7.88 -0.37
N THR A 709 -9.30 7.57 0.79
CA THR A 709 -9.42 8.38 2.01
C THR A 709 -8.79 9.76 1.84
N SER A 710 -7.57 9.82 1.33
CA SER A 710 -6.83 11.07 1.15
C SER A 710 -7.49 11.99 0.12
N LYS A 711 -7.97 11.46 -1.02
CA LYS A 711 -8.67 12.26 -2.05
C LYS A 711 -9.96 12.87 -1.52
N ALA A 712 -10.79 12.08 -0.83
CA ALA A 712 -12.04 12.55 -0.27
C ALA A 712 -11.82 13.63 0.78
N ASP A 713 -10.88 13.40 1.71
CA ASP A 713 -10.63 14.30 2.82
C ASP A 713 -9.83 15.55 2.41
N PHE A 714 -8.92 15.44 1.43
CA PHE A 714 -8.24 16.59 0.81
C PHE A 714 -9.28 17.59 0.27
N LYS A 715 -10.22 17.11 -0.56
CA LYS A 715 -11.26 17.97 -1.17
C LYS A 715 -12.12 18.64 -0.12
N ARG A 716 -12.55 17.89 0.90
CA ARG A 716 -13.36 18.43 2.01
C ARG A 716 -12.59 19.49 2.79
N THR A 717 -11.38 19.16 3.23
CA THR A 717 -10.55 20.00 4.09
C THR A 717 -10.14 21.29 3.39
N VAL A 718 -9.67 21.21 2.14
CA VAL A 718 -9.34 22.38 1.32
C VAL A 718 -10.56 23.29 1.14
N THR A 719 -11.73 22.72 0.89
CA THR A 719 -12.97 23.51 0.74
C THR A 719 -13.31 24.27 2.02
N VAL A 720 -13.27 23.59 3.18
CA VAL A 720 -13.55 24.21 4.49
C VAL A 720 -12.51 25.28 4.83
N MET A 721 -11.23 25.04 4.54
CA MET A 721 -10.14 25.99 4.75
C MET A 721 -10.33 27.24 3.89
N LEU A 722 -10.61 27.09 2.59
CA LEU A 722 -10.83 28.22 1.68
C LEU A 722 -12.06 29.04 2.07
N ILE A 723 -13.16 28.41 2.48
CA ILE A 723 -14.36 29.11 2.98
C ILE A 723 -14.02 29.88 4.26
N SER A 724 -13.32 29.24 5.20
CA SER A 724 -12.93 29.87 6.47
C SER A 724 -12.01 31.06 6.25
N LEU A 725 -11.02 30.92 5.37
CA LEU A 725 -10.12 32.00 4.93
C LEU A 725 -10.88 33.11 4.21
N PHE A 726 -11.81 32.78 3.32
CA PHE A 726 -12.65 33.78 2.66
C PHE A 726 -13.46 34.58 3.66
N VAL A 727 -14.11 33.93 4.63
CA VAL A 727 -14.93 34.58 5.66
C VAL A 727 -14.09 35.50 6.54
N ILE A 728 -12.95 35.03 7.06
CA ILE A 728 -12.10 35.85 7.94
C ILE A 728 -11.54 37.05 7.18
N LEU A 729 -11.03 36.85 5.95
CA LEU A 729 -10.54 37.94 5.10
C LEU A 729 -11.65 38.93 4.73
N ALA A 730 -12.86 38.45 4.44
CA ALA A 730 -13.99 39.30 4.12
C ALA A 730 -14.36 40.23 5.28
N ILE A 731 -14.32 39.70 6.51
CA ILE A 731 -14.53 40.47 7.74
C ILE A 731 -13.41 41.50 7.93
N MET A 732 -12.15 41.09 7.75
CA MET A 732 -10.96 41.92 7.97
C MET A 732 -10.88 43.11 7.01
N PHE A 733 -11.02 42.83 5.71
CA PHE A 733 -10.96 43.84 4.65
C PHE A 733 -12.27 44.58 4.46
N ARG A 734 -13.39 44.06 5.00
CA ARG A 734 -14.75 44.53 4.72
C ARG A 734 -14.98 44.58 3.20
N SER A 735 -14.67 43.48 2.53
CA SER A 735 -14.83 43.33 1.08
C SER A 735 -15.02 41.86 0.75
N LEU A 736 -15.90 41.56 -0.20
CA LEU A 736 -16.03 40.20 -0.76
C LEU A 736 -15.15 40.01 -2.01
N ILE A 737 -14.70 41.10 -2.64
CA ILE A 737 -13.90 41.05 -3.86
C ILE A 737 -12.42 40.83 -3.55
N MET A 738 -11.87 41.51 -2.53
CA MET A 738 -10.45 41.37 -2.15
C MET A 738 -10.08 39.92 -1.81
N PRO A 739 -10.82 39.21 -0.93
CA PRO A 739 -10.50 37.83 -0.60
C PRO A 739 -10.55 36.91 -1.81
N LEU A 740 -11.48 37.13 -2.74
CA LEU A 740 -11.69 36.25 -3.89
C LEU A 740 -10.48 36.24 -4.84
N PHE A 741 -9.96 37.43 -5.20
CA PHE A 741 -8.77 37.46 -6.06
C PHE A 741 -7.48 37.14 -5.30
N MET A 742 -7.40 37.39 -3.98
CA MET A 742 -6.27 36.96 -3.15
C MET A 742 -6.17 35.43 -3.19
N ILE A 743 -7.26 34.74 -2.84
CA ILE A 743 -7.34 33.28 -2.85
C ILE A 743 -7.11 32.76 -4.27
N GLY A 744 -7.78 33.32 -5.28
CA GLY A 744 -7.59 32.90 -6.69
C GLY A 744 -6.15 33.03 -7.17
N SER A 745 -5.44 34.10 -6.78
CA SER A 745 -4.02 34.27 -7.12
C SER A 745 -3.11 33.23 -6.45
N LEU A 746 -3.46 32.80 -5.23
CA LEU A 746 -2.71 31.76 -4.52
C LEU A 746 -3.00 30.38 -5.09
N LEU A 747 -4.25 30.09 -5.47
CA LEU A 747 -4.61 28.85 -6.17
C LEU A 747 -3.84 28.72 -7.48
N LEU A 748 -3.80 29.80 -8.28
CA LEU A 748 -3.01 29.82 -9.51
C LEU A 748 -1.52 29.51 -9.23
N THR A 749 -0.97 30.13 -8.19
CA THR A 749 0.43 29.93 -7.80
C THR A 749 0.67 28.50 -7.32
N TYR A 750 -0.24 27.93 -6.52
CA TYR A 750 -0.16 26.57 -6.03
C TYR A 750 -0.10 25.56 -7.19
N TYR A 751 -1.06 25.61 -8.11
CA TYR A 751 -1.08 24.69 -9.24
C TYR A 751 0.14 24.86 -10.14
N THR A 752 0.58 26.10 -10.41
CA THR A 752 1.84 26.31 -11.16
C THR A 752 3.06 25.71 -10.43
N SER A 753 3.11 25.79 -9.10
CA SER A 753 4.23 25.25 -8.32
C SER A 753 4.19 23.72 -8.26
N MET A 754 3.00 23.14 -8.19
CA MET A 754 2.79 21.69 -8.33
C MET A 754 3.27 21.19 -9.69
N SER A 755 2.87 21.85 -10.79
CA SER A 755 3.33 21.47 -12.13
C SER A 755 4.85 21.57 -12.27
N ILE A 756 5.49 22.58 -11.66
CA ILE A 756 6.95 22.69 -11.66
C ILE A 756 7.58 21.54 -10.86
N ALA A 757 7.00 21.15 -9.74
CA ALA A 757 7.49 20.03 -8.95
C ALA A 757 7.36 18.72 -9.73
N GLU A 758 6.22 18.46 -10.37
CA GLU A 758 6.00 17.29 -11.22
C GLU A 758 7.01 17.21 -12.38
N LEU A 759 7.26 18.34 -13.07
CA LEU A 759 8.31 18.42 -14.10
C LEU A 759 9.71 18.08 -13.58
N ILE A 760 10.01 18.39 -12.31
CA ILE A 760 11.32 18.10 -11.70
C ILE A 760 11.40 16.65 -11.26
N PHE A 761 10.42 16.15 -10.49
CA PHE A 761 10.49 14.84 -9.85
C PHE A 761 10.01 13.72 -10.75
N VAL A 762 8.87 13.90 -11.42
CA VAL A 762 8.27 12.87 -12.28
C VAL A 762 8.98 12.87 -13.63
N ASN A 763 8.89 13.96 -14.40
CA ASN A 763 9.45 13.98 -15.75
C ASN A 763 10.98 14.10 -15.77
N GLY A 764 11.58 14.69 -14.74
CA GLY A 764 13.02 14.96 -14.67
C GLY A 764 13.82 13.86 -13.98
N LEU A 765 13.38 13.39 -12.80
CA LEU A 765 14.09 12.41 -11.98
C LEU A 765 13.54 10.97 -12.13
N GLY A 766 12.36 10.80 -12.74
CA GLY A 766 11.79 9.50 -13.05
C GLY A 766 11.08 8.81 -11.87
N TYR A 767 10.57 9.58 -10.89
CA TYR A 767 9.67 9.04 -9.88
C TYR A 767 8.28 8.78 -10.47
N ASP A 768 7.56 7.78 -9.96
CA ASP A 768 6.21 7.41 -10.43
C ASP A 768 5.16 8.50 -10.20
N GLY A 769 5.44 9.46 -9.33
CA GLY A 769 4.54 10.54 -8.99
C GLY A 769 5.08 11.45 -7.89
N ILE A 770 4.31 12.47 -7.57
CA ILE A 770 4.51 13.28 -6.36
C ILE A 770 3.95 12.51 -5.16
N SER A 771 4.68 12.45 -4.04
CA SER A 771 4.23 11.68 -2.87
C SER A 771 2.84 12.15 -2.42
N TRP A 772 1.94 11.22 -2.10
CA TRP A 772 0.53 11.50 -1.80
C TRP A 772 0.28 12.59 -0.74
N ALA A 773 1.19 12.77 0.21
CA ALA A 773 1.08 13.77 1.29
C ALA A 773 1.38 15.20 0.81
N VAL A 774 2.16 15.33 -0.26
CA VAL A 774 2.76 16.59 -0.73
C VAL A 774 1.72 17.58 -1.26
N PRO A 775 0.69 17.20 -2.05
CA PRO A 775 -0.34 18.15 -2.48
C PRO A 775 -1.04 18.82 -1.30
N PHE A 776 -1.45 18.04 -0.29
CA PHE A 776 -2.13 18.57 0.90
C PHE A 776 -1.24 19.55 1.66
N PHE A 777 -0.05 19.12 2.05
CA PHE A 777 0.80 19.95 2.89
C PHE A 777 1.38 21.13 2.11
N GLY A 778 1.78 20.93 0.86
CA GLY A 778 2.21 22.00 -0.05
C GLY A 778 1.12 23.06 -0.23
N PHE A 779 -0.14 22.64 -0.40
CA PHE A 779 -1.29 23.55 -0.47
C PHE A 779 -1.46 24.36 0.80
N VAL A 780 -1.55 23.68 1.94
CA VAL A 780 -1.76 24.32 3.24
C VAL A 780 -0.65 25.32 3.54
N MET A 781 0.61 24.96 3.31
CA MET A 781 1.75 25.86 3.53
C MET A 781 1.76 27.06 2.59
N LEU A 782 1.54 26.83 1.29
CA LEU A 782 1.58 27.91 0.31
C LEU A 782 0.43 28.90 0.54
N ILE A 783 -0.77 28.42 0.88
CA ILE A 783 -1.90 29.30 1.19
C ILE A 783 -1.65 30.06 2.49
N ALA A 784 -1.21 29.38 3.55
CA ALA A 784 -0.91 29.99 4.84
C ALA A 784 0.15 31.08 4.77
N LEU A 785 1.23 30.85 4.00
CA LEU A 785 2.33 31.79 3.87
C LEU A 785 2.06 32.86 2.81
N GLY A 786 1.42 32.49 1.71
CA GLY A 786 1.15 33.41 0.61
C GLY A 786 0.05 34.43 0.94
N ILE A 787 -0.96 34.04 1.74
CA ILE A 787 -2.03 34.95 2.15
C ILE A 787 -1.49 36.15 2.94
N ASP A 788 -0.48 35.93 3.77
CA ASP A 788 0.14 36.97 4.61
C ASP A 788 0.67 38.13 3.77
N TYR A 789 1.37 37.84 2.68
CA TYR A 789 1.91 38.89 1.80
C TYR A 789 0.83 39.71 1.11
N SER A 790 -0.25 39.04 0.70
CA SER A 790 -1.42 39.74 0.18
C SER A 790 -2.09 40.61 1.23
N ILE A 791 -2.19 40.12 2.47
CA ILE A 791 -2.73 40.90 3.59
C ILE A 791 -1.88 42.15 3.82
N PHE A 792 -0.56 42.02 3.88
CA PHE A 792 0.36 43.15 4.08
C PHE A 792 0.22 44.22 2.98
N LEU A 793 0.20 43.82 1.71
CA LEU A 793 0.04 44.76 0.59
C LEU A 793 -1.33 45.45 0.63
N LEU A 794 -2.40 44.69 0.81
CA LEU A 794 -3.76 45.21 0.73
C LEU A 794 -4.19 45.98 1.98
N ASP A 795 -3.67 45.64 3.16
CA ASP A 795 -3.88 46.42 4.38
C ASP A 795 -3.19 47.78 4.25
N ARG A 796 -1.98 47.81 3.68
CA ARG A 796 -1.30 49.07 3.36
C ARG A 796 -2.08 49.88 2.33
N PHE A 797 -2.56 49.24 1.26
CA PHE A 797 -3.41 49.89 0.26
C PHE A 797 -4.65 50.51 0.89
N ARG A 798 -5.31 49.78 1.80
CA ARG A 798 -6.47 50.24 2.56
C ARG A 798 -6.14 51.42 3.45
N GLU A 799 -5.01 51.38 4.16
CA GLU A 799 -4.54 52.48 5.00
C GLU A 799 -4.36 53.78 4.17
N GLU A 800 -3.73 53.67 3.00
CA GLU A 800 -3.47 54.82 2.13
C GLU A 800 -4.75 55.34 1.45
N THR A 801 -5.72 54.48 1.10
CA THR A 801 -7.03 54.91 0.60
C THR A 801 -7.88 55.58 1.68
N ILE A 802 -7.83 55.10 2.93
CA ILE A 802 -8.53 55.76 4.06
C ILE A 802 -7.99 57.18 4.31
N LYS A 803 -6.71 57.43 3.99
CA LYS A 803 -6.11 58.79 4.05
C LYS A 803 -6.53 59.70 2.89
N GLY A 804 -7.35 59.21 1.96
CA GLY A 804 -7.94 60.01 0.88
C GLY A 804 -7.23 59.91 -0.48
N LEU A 805 -6.22 59.03 -0.63
CA LEU A 805 -5.57 58.81 -1.92
C LEU A 805 -6.48 58.04 -2.90
N ASP A 806 -6.37 58.34 -4.20
CA ASP A 806 -7.07 57.59 -5.23
C ASP A 806 -6.58 56.13 -5.30
N THR A 807 -7.41 55.22 -5.82
CA THR A 807 -7.10 53.78 -5.91
C THR A 807 -5.76 53.50 -6.59
N LYS A 808 -5.44 54.22 -7.69
CA LYS A 808 -4.18 54.02 -8.41
C LYS A 808 -2.98 54.53 -7.62
N GLU A 809 -3.11 55.69 -7.01
CA GLU A 809 -2.03 56.33 -6.23
C GLU A 809 -1.76 55.56 -4.94
N ALA A 810 -2.81 55.17 -4.22
CA ALA A 810 -2.71 54.35 -3.01
C ALA A 810 -2.05 53.01 -3.30
N MET A 811 -2.43 52.33 -4.39
CA MET A 811 -1.82 51.05 -4.77
C MET A 811 -0.34 51.24 -5.15
N PHE A 812 0.00 52.25 -5.96
CA PHE A 812 1.39 52.52 -6.34
C PHE A 812 2.27 52.82 -5.12
N LEU A 813 1.78 53.64 -4.18
CA LEU A 813 2.51 53.97 -2.95
C LEU A 813 2.69 52.74 -2.06
N SER A 814 1.68 51.88 -1.97
CA SER A 814 1.73 50.64 -1.19
C SER A 814 2.74 49.66 -1.78
N MET A 815 2.72 49.48 -3.10
CA MET A 815 3.70 48.68 -3.85
C MET A 815 5.13 49.14 -3.60
N LYS A 816 5.37 50.45 -3.65
CA LYS A 816 6.70 51.05 -3.44
C LYS A 816 7.26 50.77 -2.04
N LYS A 817 6.40 50.88 -1.02
CA LYS A 817 6.76 50.71 0.40
C LYS A 817 6.86 49.25 0.83
N MET A 818 5.93 48.41 0.38
CA MET A 818 5.85 47.01 0.82
C MET A 818 6.78 46.08 0.04
N GLY A 819 7.20 46.46 -1.18
CA GLY A 819 7.93 45.55 -2.06
C GLY A 819 9.28 45.06 -1.53
N SER A 820 10.07 45.91 -0.87
CA SER A 820 11.37 45.50 -0.32
C SER A 820 11.22 44.60 0.91
N VAL A 821 10.15 44.83 1.69
CA VAL A 821 9.78 44.00 2.83
C VAL A 821 9.36 42.61 2.35
N ILE A 822 8.43 42.53 1.40
CA ILE A 822 7.91 41.26 0.87
C ILE A 822 9.00 40.44 0.16
N ILE A 823 9.89 41.06 -0.63
CA ILE A 823 11.01 40.33 -1.26
C ILE A 823 11.93 39.73 -0.20
N THR A 824 12.27 40.50 0.83
CA THR A 824 13.16 40.03 1.89
C THR A 824 12.53 38.86 2.65
N ALA A 825 11.24 38.97 2.98
CA ALA A 825 10.46 37.91 3.61
C ALA A 825 10.39 36.64 2.73
N ALA A 826 10.11 36.79 1.43
CA ALA A 826 10.06 35.67 0.49
C ALA A 826 11.41 34.94 0.39
N ILE A 827 12.54 35.65 0.39
CA ILE A 827 13.88 35.04 0.40
C ILE A 827 14.14 34.30 1.72
N ILE A 828 13.72 34.85 2.85
CA ILE A 828 13.88 34.21 4.17
C ILE A 828 13.07 32.95 4.29
N LEU A 829 11.81 33.00 3.89
CA LEU A 829 10.95 31.83 3.88
C LEU A 829 11.45 30.79 2.88
N ALA A 830 11.85 31.18 1.66
CA ALA A 830 12.47 30.26 0.71
C ALA A 830 13.74 29.60 1.27
N GLY A 831 14.58 30.35 2.00
CA GLY A 831 15.75 29.80 2.69
C GLY A 831 15.39 28.82 3.80
N THR A 832 14.33 29.12 4.57
CA THR A 832 13.82 28.26 5.65
C THR A 832 13.35 26.91 5.10
N PHE A 833 12.56 26.90 4.02
CA PHE A 833 12.16 25.67 3.36
C PHE A 833 13.32 25.00 2.61
N GLY A 834 14.29 25.78 2.10
CA GLY A 834 15.50 25.24 1.47
C GLY A 834 16.36 24.41 2.41
N ALA A 835 16.32 24.68 3.72
CA ALA A 835 16.98 23.87 4.74
C ALA A 835 16.37 22.45 4.91
N MET A 836 15.21 22.18 4.31
CA MET A 836 14.58 20.86 4.27
C MET A 836 15.13 19.97 3.13
N MET A 837 15.77 20.55 2.10
CA MET A 837 16.34 19.78 0.99
C MET A 837 17.36 18.70 1.43
N PRO A 838 18.27 18.93 2.39
CA PRO A 838 19.20 17.91 2.87
C PRO A 838 18.60 16.95 3.91
N SER A 839 17.28 16.89 4.09
CA SER A 839 16.62 16.01 5.07
C SER A 839 16.82 14.52 4.77
N GLY A 840 16.91 14.15 3.49
CA GLY A 840 16.98 12.75 3.08
C GLY A 840 15.63 12.02 3.06
N VAL A 841 14.52 12.78 3.08
CA VAL A 841 13.14 12.28 2.96
C VAL A 841 12.50 12.93 1.73
N LEU A 842 12.05 12.12 0.77
CA LEU A 842 11.59 12.62 -0.53
C LEU A 842 10.41 13.60 -0.41
N SER A 843 9.37 13.25 0.33
CA SER A 843 8.18 14.11 0.52
C SER A 843 8.53 15.49 1.07
N LEU A 844 9.54 15.60 1.94
CA LEU A 844 10.00 16.88 2.48
C LEU A 844 10.71 17.74 1.46
N VAL A 845 11.50 17.11 0.58
CA VAL A 845 12.17 17.80 -0.53
C VAL A 845 11.13 18.29 -1.55
N GLN A 846 10.12 17.48 -1.86
CA GLN A 846 9.04 17.85 -2.77
C GLN A 846 8.19 19.00 -2.22
N ILE A 847 7.75 18.90 -0.95
CA ILE A 847 7.07 19.99 -0.22
C ILE A 847 7.88 21.27 -0.25
N ALA A 848 9.18 21.20 0.11
CA ALA A 848 10.04 22.36 0.12
C ALA A 848 10.13 22.99 -1.29
N THR A 849 10.22 22.17 -2.33
CA THR A 849 10.26 22.64 -3.72
C THR A 849 8.98 23.39 -4.09
N ILE A 850 7.80 22.85 -3.79
CA ILE A 850 6.50 23.51 -4.06
C ILE A 850 6.39 24.82 -3.30
N VAL A 851 6.76 24.84 -2.01
CA VAL A 851 6.66 26.05 -1.19
C VAL A 851 7.66 27.10 -1.64
N ILE A 852 8.91 26.74 -1.94
CA ILE A 852 9.94 27.67 -2.42
C ILE A 852 9.55 28.26 -3.77
N THR A 853 9.22 27.42 -4.75
CA THR A 853 8.81 27.86 -6.08
C THR A 853 7.56 28.73 -6.01
N GLY A 854 6.58 28.32 -5.21
CA GLY A 854 5.35 29.07 -5.01
C GLY A 854 5.53 30.40 -4.32
N LEU A 855 6.32 30.49 -3.25
CA LEU A 855 6.57 31.75 -2.56
C LEU A 855 7.36 32.73 -3.43
N LEU A 856 8.34 32.24 -4.20
CA LEU A 856 9.10 33.07 -5.13
C LEU A 856 8.23 33.54 -6.31
N LEU A 857 7.45 32.63 -6.91
CA LEU A 857 6.47 32.96 -7.95
C LEU A 857 5.45 33.98 -7.44
N TYR A 858 4.93 33.77 -6.24
CA TYR A 858 3.96 34.65 -5.63
C TYR A 858 4.54 36.02 -5.34
N GLY A 859 5.62 36.09 -4.56
CA GLY A 859 6.22 37.32 -4.09
C GLY A 859 6.88 38.15 -5.18
N LEU A 860 7.44 37.51 -6.22
CA LEU A 860 8.19 38.23 -7.26
C LEU A 860 7.39 38.51 -8.53
N ILE A 861 6.35 37.73 -8.82
CA ILE A 861 5.61 37.80 -10.09
C ILE A 861 4.13 38.06 -9.84
N VAL A 862 3.41 37.13 -9.19
CA VAL A 862 1.95 37.17 -9.09
C VAL A 862 1.48 38.36 -8.26
N LEU A 863 2.01 38.52 -7.05
CA LEU A 863 1.63 39.60 -6.14
C LEU A 863 1.92 41.00 -6.70
N PRO A 864 3.11 41.31 -7.28
CA PRO A 864 3.36 42.65 -7.83
C PRO A 864 2.69 42.94 -9.17
N LEU A 865 2.31 41.91 -9.95
CA LEU A 865 1.68 42.09 -11.27
C LEU A 865 0.16 41.93 -11.23
N LEU A 866 -0.32 40.78 -10.76
CA LEU A 866 -1.73 40.39 -10.82
C LEU A 866 -2.60 41.19 -9.85
N ILE A 867 -2.18 41.28 -8.58
CA ILE A 867 -3.00 41.90 -7.52
C ILE A 867 -3.27 43.40 -7.78
N PRO A 868 -2.27 44.24 -8.11
CA PRO A 868 -2.52 45.64 -8.48
C PRO A 868 -3.36 45.77 -9.76
N ALA A 869 -3.12 44.92 -10.77
CA ALA A 869 -3.85 44.97 -12.04
C ALA A 869 -5.35 44.69 -11.83
N ILE A 870 -5.70 43.67 -11.05
CA ILE A 870 -7.09 43.37 -10.68
C ILE A 870 -7.67 44.50 -9.83
N THR A 871 -6.95 44.96 -8.81
CA THR A 871 -7.43 46.03 -7.90
C THR A 871 -7.77 47.30 -8.66
N VAL A 872 -6.89 47.74 -9.58
CA VAL A 872 -7.14 48.94 -10.40
C VAL A 872 -8.26 48.72 -11.41
N SER A 873 -8.40 47.50 -11.96
CA SER A 873 -9.47 47.18 -12.92
C SER A 873 -10.86 47.23 -12.28
N PHE A 874 -11.00 46.76 -11.04
CA PHE A 874 -12.25 46.87 -10.28
C PHE A 874 -12.48 48.27 -9.69
N GLY A 875 -11.43 49.07 -9.51
CA GLY A 875 -11.51 50.45 -9.00
C GLY A 875 -12.25 50.52 -7.65
N LYS A 876 -13.31 51.33 -7.58
CA LYS A 876 -14.16 51.43 -6.36
C LYS A 876 -14.94 50.15 -6.05
N GLY A 877 -15.12 49.27 -7.03
CA GLY A 877 -15.81 47.98 -6.87
C GLY A 877 -15.07 47.01 -5.96
N VAL A 878 -13.77 47.21 -5.74
CA VAL A 878 -12.94 46.39 -4.83
C VAL A 878 -13.48 46.41 -3.40
N TRP A 879 -14.23 47.44 -3.00
CA TRP A 879 -14.80 47.56 -1.65
C TRP A 879 -16.20 46.93 -1.51
N TRP A 880 -16.76 46.34 -2.57
CA TRP A 880 -18.11 45.80 -2.50
C TRP A 880 -18.21 44.64 -1.49
N PRO A 881 -19.28 44.57 -0.68
CA PRO A 881 -20.45 45.47 -0.60
C PRO A 881 -20.27 46.67 0.36
N PHE A 882 -19.21 46.67 1.17
CA PHE A 882 -19.01 47.66 2.23
C PHE A 882 -18.21 48.87 1.72
N ARG A 883 -18.90 49.86 1.17
CA ARG A 883 -18.24 51.11 0.74
C ARG A 883 -17.56 51.77 1.96
N PRO A 884 -16.25 52.11 1.88
CA PRO A 884 -15.60 52.84 2.95
C PRO A 884 -16.28 54.21 3.11
N ASN A 885 -16.75 54.51 4.33
CA ASN A 885 -17.23 55.85 4.67
C ASN A 885 -16.05 56.80 4.53
N ALA A 886 -15.99 57.53 3.41
CA ALA A 886 -15.14 58.70 3.29
C ALA A 886 -15.60 59.68 4.38
N LYS A 887 -14.82 59.82 5.46
CA LYS A 887 -14.96 60.98 6.33
C LYS A 887 -14.62 62.18 5.45
N LYS A 888 -15.63 63.00 5.17
CA LYS A 888 -15.46 64.33 4.57
C LYS A 888 -14.56 65.19 5.43
#